data_AF-A0AA46TPU8-F1
#
_entry.id   AF-A0AA46TPU8-F1
#
_cell.length_a   1.000
_cell.length_b   1.000
_cell.length_c   1.000
_cell.angle_alpha   90.00
_cell.angle_beta   90.00
_cell.angle_gamma   90.00
#
_symmetry.space_group_name_H-M   'P 1'
#
loop_
_entity.id
_entity.type
_entity.pdbx_description
1 polymer ?
#
loop_
_entity_poly.entity_id
_entity_poly.type
_entity_poly.pdbx_seq_one_letter_code
_entity_poly.pdbx_strand_id
1 'polypeptide(L)'
;MRHYLKNGRAWLWLLFALNIAYLIYELAFNSRLVDASVARLTSGDVRALELEGRILSGIGLSLLLLRLITLKNKQTSVFIKQVALAIAIGFPVMFFGQRILVDVLIDRTSAEQRMDAQHLLLMKRGLATNSLQLEGIAFDEEDLDSPHTRSFLSVLGLMTFVSPAFVDDLKAEAERIIHQVATNEASKELPESYQAYETLQASIGNAWDGYKTISDNYWLAQQEISTYAEQAWLDMQEDLLSQWQDNQVEGSEEAFTRQVLTLQRSLTTYFNARQRCEDGRFRNECIVRVEEIYREEVVDNLGHYVAPTDWCYAPEVVTQNVRRGNRFVTEQRTVQRCENLAYDHLNEKLATVLGVPASYEHFVASDTAAAQVRQAMLAQNVELPSAWRANDREGFFEAVIAKQSHEAGEQAAQAMQKHLGASLPLDLTADAFIASQPIQDQLHEALQPRDEQMIITLDLTPEQFRDQLLLPHYLAYAEAERQRLYDDAQLLANGQPREEEGKQYVRALIVPPIAMGFSLFFALVNAIGLAASVPVLMGSKRRWLPHAIKVGGLAVVITVPMLSSAAVTQTPTYRYFNEEFQRSMTTGGALFATWVIHTQPVIYSIGRFATYIAPPLVSGDSNAIERPRGVDQETLGVAEQASGETLAEPADSPPSPLEIQENVNQGALPDEDRPLSVVHLDVSTPLENQLTTLLNNTPHHAVLIDVQQLSDGNWAIHRSPVITGEGTCLTNFSRAMDISRVNSLQWRAARHGDCGSDAIAKRPVSIPLAADFARVIQRNEDGLALWVHFQPTLLGEVNCHAVRREADHIADVLGASRFTAAASTPQVLSCFARHERQYGLAYFGPEHGEPQAEGDSQLRRMNLAEVQRLRERARGVGYRPQALSLSGAALEGIQGVLANGDWLVVHHSHTNTDVSTFSQTHDLRYGVFGARQLPANSAGQTLDVIVTRNHE
;
A
#
# COMPACT_ATOMS: atom_id res chain seq x y z
N MET A 1 10.22 -80.64 46.89
CA MET A 1 9.46 -79.48 47.45
C MET A 1 8.86 -79.69 48.85
N ARG A 2 8.38 -80.89 49.26
CA ARG A 2 7.76 -81.09 50.60
C ARG A 2 8.70 -80.91 51.81
N HIS A 3 10.02 -80.97 51.64
CA HIS A 3 10.99 -80.89 52.75
C HIS A 3 11.47 -79.47 53.11
N TYR A 4 11.25 -78.47 52.23
CA TYR A 4 11.76 -77.10 52.40
C TYR A 4 10.83 -76.17 53.22
N LEU A 5 9.60 -76.61 53.51
CA LEU A 5 8.55 -75.80 54.16
C LEU A 5 8.51 -75.91 55.70
N LYS A 6 9.46 -76.60 56.35
CA LYS A 6 9.48 -76.73 57.83
C LYS A 6 10.09 -75.51 58.56
N ASN A 7 10.78 -74.61 57.87
CA ASN A 7 11.40 -73.43 58.48
C ASN A 7 10.56 -72.18 58.20
N GLY A 8 9.88 -71.65 59.21
CA GLY A 8 9.15 -70.37 59.12
C GLY A 8 10.02 -69.18 58.66
N ARG A 9 11.36 -69.32 58.68
CA ARG A 9 12.32 -68.37 58.11
C ARG A 9 12.35 -68.35 56.58
N ALA A 10 12.16 -69.49 55.89
CA ALA A 10 12.20 -69.54 54.42
C ALA A 10 11.03 -68.77 53.79
N TRP A 11 9.84 -68.85 54.39
CA TRP A 11 8.69 -68.04 54.00
C TRP A 11 8.90 -66.55 54.20
N LEU A 12 9.52 -66.16 55.33
CA LEU A 12 9.85 -64.76 55.57
C LEU A 12 10.86 -64.22 54.55
N TRP A 13 11.86 -65.02 54.16
CA TRP A 13 12.79 -64.67 53.07
C TRP A 13 12.10 -64.54 51.71
N LEU A 14 11.18 -65.44 51.39
CA LEU A 14 10.39 -65.36 50.15
C LEU A 14 9.53 -64.09 50.13
N LEU A 15 8.80 -63.81 51.21
CA LEU A 15 8.02 -62.57 51.32
C LEU A 15 8.90 -61.32 51.28
N PHE A 16 10.10 -61.37 51.87
CA PHE A 16 11.06 -60.27 51.82
C PHE A 16 11.53 -59.98 50.40
N ALA A 17 11.89 -61.01 49.62
CA ALA A 17 12.28 -60.86 48.23
C ALA A 17 11.13 -60.36 47.34
N LEU A 18 9.93 -60.92 47.51
CA LEU A 18 8.74 -60.48 46.76
C LEU A 18 8.37 -59.02 47.08
N ASN A 19 8.52 -58.60 48.34
CA ASN A 19 8.23 -57.22 48.76
C ASN A 19 9.28 -56.23 48.21
N ILE A 20 10.57 -56.60 48.14
CA ILE A 20 11.58 -55.78 47.44
C ILE A 20 11.21 -55.60 45.96
N ALA A 21 10.90 -56.70 45.26
CA ALA A 21 10.51 -56.63 43.86
C ALA A 21 9.27 -55.75 43.66
N TYR A 22 8.25 -55.95 44.50
CA TYR A 22 7.06 -55.11 44.53
C TYR A 22 7.37 -53.63 44.74
N LEU A 23 8.19 -53.28 45.74
CA LEU A 23 8.55 -51.89 46.02
C LEU A 23 9.29 -51.23 44.86
N ILE A 24 10.18 -51.95 44.16
CA ILE A 24 10.86 -51.40 42.99
C ILE A 24 9.84 -51.05 41.90
N TYR A 25 8.90 -51.96 41.60
CA TYR A 25 7.84 -51.70 40.62
C TYR A 25 6.87 -50.58 41.06
N GLU A 26 6.48 -50.56 42.33
CA GLU A 26 5.56 -49.56 42.87
C GLU A 26 6.17 -48.15 42.85
N LEU A 27 7.45 -48.02 43.25
CA LEU A 27 8.16 -46.74 43.21
C LEU A 27 8.39 -46.26 41.77
N ALA A 28 8.72 -47.19 40.85
CA ALA A 28 8.84 -46.87 39.43
C ALA A 28 7.51 -46.35 38.85
N PHE A 29 6.41 -47.06 39.10
CA PHE A 29 5.07 -46.67 38.68
C PHE A 29 4.66 -45.30 39.24
N ASN A 30 4.93 -45.06 40.52
CA ASN A 30 4.63 -43.80 41.17
C ASN A 30 5.34 -42.60 40.52
N SER A 31 6.61 -42.74 40.10
CA SER A 31 7.30 -41.69 39.35
C SER A 31 6.74 -41.45 37.94
N ARG A 32 6.32 -42.53 37.24
CA ARG A 32 5.66 -42.43 35.93
C ARG A 32 4.34 -41.68 36.02
N LEU A 33 3.56 -41.86 37.08
CA LEU A 33 2.31 -41.10 37.29
C LEU A 33 2.56 -39.59 37.39
N VAL A 34 3.62 -39.19 38.07
CA VAL A 34 4.02 -37.77 38.16
C VAL A 34 4.44 -37.25 36.78
N ASP A 35 5.26 -38.00 36.06
CA ASP A 35 5.74 -37.57 34.74
C ASP A 35 4.61 -37.52 33.70
N ALA A 36 3.73 -38.51 33.73
CA ALA A 36 2.52 -38.59 32.91
C ALA A 36 1.60 -37.38 33.13
N SER A 37 1.63 -36.77 34.31
CA SER A 37 0.75 -35.63 34.62
C SER A 37 1.11 -34.34 33.88
N VAL A 38 2.35 -34.21 33.40
CA VAL A 38 2.89 -33.07 32.64
C VAL A 38 2.88 -33.35 31.13
N ALA A 39 2.87 -34.62 30.75
CA ALA A 39 2.82 -35.06 29.36
C ALA A 39 1.38 -35.02 28.77
N ARG A 40 1.29 -34.96 27.44
CA ARG A 40 0.02 -35.09 26.71
C ARG A 40 -0.41 -36.57 26.74
N LEU A 41 -1.36 -36.93 27.59
CA LEU A 41 -1.85 -38.30 27.72
C LEU A 41 -2.94 -38.60 26.70
N THR A 42 -2.80 -39.69 25.96
CA THR A 42 -3.90 -40.24 25.15
C THR A 42 -4.89 -41.00 26.04
N SER A 43 -6.09 -41.27 25.52
CA SER A 43 -7.08 -42.13 26.19
C SER A 43 -6.53 -43.53 26.49
N GLY A 44 -5.61 -44.03 25.66
CA GLY A 44 -4.91 -45.30 25.86
C GLY A 44 -3.97 -45.26 27.05
N ASP A 45 -3.18 -44.19 27.19
CA ASP A 45 -2.22 -44.02 28.27
C ASP A 45 -2.91 -43.94 29.65
N VAL A 46 -4.01 -43.20 29.74
CA VAL A 46 -4.78 -43.09 30.99
C VAL A 46 -5.32 -44.46 31.42
N ARG A 47 -5.83 -45.27 30.47
CA ARG A 47 -6.32 -46.63 30.75
C ARG A 47 -5.19 -47.60 31.12
N ALA A 48 -4.02 -47.47 30.49
CA ALA A 48 -2.85 -48.29 30.81
C ALA A 48 -2.36 -48.01 32.24
N LEU A 49 -2.25 -46.74 32.62
CA LEU A 49 -1.89 -46.32 33.99
C LEU A 49 -2.93 -46.78 35.01
N GLU A 50 -4.22 -46.70 34.68
CA GLU A 50 -5.32 -47.19 35.52
C GLU A 50 -5.21 -48.70 35.75
N LEU A 51 -4.97 -49.48 34.70
CA LEU A 51 -4.84 -50.93 34.79
C LEU A 51 -3.59 -51.33 35.59
N GLU A 52 -2.45 -50.71 35.32
CA GLU A 52 -1.19 -50.98 36.02
C GLU A 52 -1.32 -50.66 37.51
N GLY A 53 -1.90 -49.51 37.86
CA GLY A 53 -2.13 -49.11 39.26
C GLY A 53 -3.04 -50.07 40.02
N ARG A 54 -4.08 -50.61 39.35
CA ARG A 54 -4.99 -51.63 39.94
C ARG A 54 -4.29 -52.95 40.19
N ILE A 55 -3.45 -53.41 39.26
CA ILE A 55 -2.67 -54.63 39.40
C ILE A 55 -1.72 -54.49 40.59
N LEU A 56 -0.95 -53.39 40.63
CA LEU A 56 0.03 -53.12 41.67
C LEU A 56 -0.62 -52.98 43.06
N SER A 57 -1.72 -52.23 43.17
CA SER A 57 -2.48 -52.11 44.42
C SER A 57 -3.04 -53.45 44.91
N GLY A 58 -3.52 -54.30 43.99
CA GLY A 58 -3.97 -55.67 44.31
C GLY A 58 -2.86 -56.57 44.82
N ILE A 59 -1.66 -56.49 44.22
CA ILE A 59 -0.47 -57.20 44.70
C ILE A 59 -0.05 -56.65 46.08
N GLY A 60 -0.03 -55.33 46.25
CA GLY A 60 0.32 -54.65 47.50
C GLY A 60 -0.55 -55.09 48.67
N LEU A 61 -1.88 -55.09 48.50
CA LEU A 61 -2.80 -55.57 49.54
C LEU A 61 -2.62 -57.07 49.81
N SER A 62 -2.42 -57.88 48.77
CA SER A 62 -2.18 -59.31 48.91
C SER A 62 -0.91 -59.59 49.74
N LEU A 63 0.19 -58.89 49.47
CA LEU A 63 1.44 -59.01 50.24
C LEU A 63 1.27 -58.61 51.70
N LEU A 64 0.47 -57.58 52.00
CA LEU A 64 0.16 -57.17 53.36
C LEU A 64 -0.64 -58.26 54.11
N LEU A 65 -1.65 -58.85 53.48
CA LEU A 65 -2.43 -59.95 54.06
C LEU A 65 -1.58 -61.21 54.27
N LEU A 66 -0.74 -61.57 53.29
CA LEU A 66 0.17 -62.71 53.38
C LEU A 66 1.15 -62.60 54.55
N ARG A 67 1.52 -61.37 54.91
CA ARG A 67 2.39 -61.09 56.05
C ARG A 67 1.78 -61.44 57.40
N LEU A 68 0.45 -61.47 57.51
CA LEU A 68 -0.25 -61.86 58.74
C LEU A 68 -0.21 -63.39 58.96
N ILE A 69 0.16 -64.17 57.94
CA ILE A 69 0.18 -65.63 57.98
C ILE A 69 1.53 -66.14 58.51
N THR A 70 1.49 -66.91 59.59
CA THR A 70 2.67 -67.58 60.17
C THR A 70 2.63 -69.11 59.96
N LEU A 71 3.80 -69.71 59.67
CA LEU A 71 3.98 -71.16 59.47
C LEU A 71 4.12 -71.97 60.76
N LYS A 72 4.07 -71.33 61.93
CA LYS A 72 4.42 -71.97 63.19
C LYS A 72 3.37 -73.03 63.55
N ASN A 73 3.78 -74.30 63.54
CA ASN A 73 2.99 -75.47 63.97
C ASN A 73 1.70 -75.75 63.16
N LYS A 74 1.61 -75.30 61.90
CA LYS A 74 0.44 -75.52 61.04
C LYS A 74 0.66 -76.63 60.01
N GLN A 75 -0.39 -77.40 59.73
CA GLN A 75 -0.41 -78.38 58.64
C GLN A 75 -0.30 -77.67 57.28
N THR A 76 0.51 -78.20 56.36
CA THR A 76 0.80 -77.57 55.05
C THR A 76 -0.46 -77.26 54.24
N SER A 77 -1.50 -78.11 54.30
CA SER A 77 -2.77 -77.87 53.62
C SER A 77 -3.50 -76.61 54.14
N VAL A 78 -3.49 -76.38 55.46
CA VAL A 78 -4.12 -75.20 56.07
C VAL A 78 -3.34 -73.93 55.71
N PHE A 79 -2.00 -74.00 55.69
CA PHE A 79 -1.16 -72.88 55.27
C PHE A 79 -1.42 -72.48 53.81
N ILE A 80 -1.46 -73.46 52.88
CA ILE A 80 -1.75 -73.19 51.46
C ILE A 80 -3.15 -72.59 51.29
N LYS A 81 -4.16 -73.11 51.99
CA LYS A 81 -5.53 -72.53 51.97
C LYS A 81 -5.55 -71.09 52.47
N GLN A 82 -4.81 -70.75 53.52
CA GLN A 82 -4.74 -69.38 54.05
C GLN A 82 -4.01 -68.43 53.08
N VAL A 83 -2.92 -68.87 52.45
CA VAL A 83 -2.21 -68.10 51.42
C VAL A 83 -3.10 -67.85 50.21
N ALA A 84 -3.76 -68.91 49.71
CA ALA A 84 -4.70 -68.79 48.58
C ALA A 84 -5.87 -67.86 48.92
N LEU A 85 -6.44 -67.96 50.13
CA LEU A 85 -7.52 -67.08 50.59
C LEU A 85 -7.07 -65.62 50.70
N ALA A 86 -5.88 -65.35 51.24
CA ALA A 86 -5.35 -63.99 51.34
C ALA A 86 -5.16 -63.33 49.98
N ILE A 87 -4.67 -64.06 48.98
CA ILE A 87 -4.54 -63.55 47.60
C ILE A 87 -5.92 -63.41 46.94
N ALA A 88 -6.80 -64.42 47.09
CA ALA A 88 -8.14 -64.42 46.52
C ALA A 88 -9.07 -63.34 47.11
N ILE A 89 -8.75 -62.82 48.30
CA ILE A 89 -9.43 -61.66 48.88
C ILE A 89 -8.67 -60.38 48.51
N GLY A 90 -7.37 -60.31 48.80
CA GLY A 90 -6.58 -59.09 48.67
C GLY A 90 -6.56 -58.53 47.26
N PHE A 91 -6.30 -59.37 46.26
CA PHE A 91 -6.21 -58.89 44.87
C PHE A 91 -7.57 -58.44 44.33
N PRO A 92 -8.66 -59.24 44.37
CA PRO A 92 -9.95 -58.81 43.82
C PRO A 92 -10.57 -57.62 44.55
N VAL A 93 -10.46 -57.57 45.88
CA VAL A 93 -11.00 -56.44 46.66
C VAL A 93 -10.38 -55.13 46.21
N MET A 94 -9.06 -55.09 46.01
CA MET A 94 -8.41 -53.84 45.59
C MET A 94 -8.57 -53.56 44.10
N PHE A 95 -8.43 -54.58 43.25
CA PHE A 95 -8.54 -54.45 41.80
C PHE A 95 -9.94 -53.95 41.38
N PHE A 96 -11.01 -54.58 41.88
CA PHE A 96 -12.37 -54.16 41.59
C PHE A 96 -12.81 -52.97 42.44
N GLY A 97 -12.32 -52.85 43.68
CA GLY A 97 -12.66 -51.73 44.56
C GLY A 97 -12.22 -50.38 44.00
N GLN A 98 -10.99 -50.28 43.49
CA GLN A 98 -10.52 -49.07 42.82
C GLN A 98 -11.31 -48.77 41.54
N ARG A 99 -11.73 -49.81 40.80
CA ARG A 99 -12.57 -49.64 39.62
C ARG A 99 -13.92 -49.04 39.95
N ILE A 100 -14.64 -49.67 40.87
CA ILE A 100 -15.96 -49.21 41.31
C ILE A 100 -15.86 -47.78 41.85
N LEU A 101 -14.82 -47.47 42.63
CA LEU A 101 -14.61 -46.13 43.17
C LEU A 101 -14.49 -45.08 42.06
N VAL A 102 -13.63 -45.31 41.07
CA VAL A 102 -13.40 -44.37 39.97
C VAL A 102 -14.64 -44.24 39.07
N ASP A 103 -15.24 -45.37 38.70
CA ASP A 103 -16.42 -45.38 37.82
C ASP A 103 -17.60 -44.64 38.49
N VAL A 104 -17.83 -44.85 39.80
CA VAL A 104 -18.89 -44.14 40.56
C VAL A 104 -18.62 -42.63 40.66
N LEU A 105 -17.36 -42.21 40.78
CA LEU A 105 -17.00 -40.79 40.79
C LEU A 105 -17.26 -40.13 39.43
N ILE A 106 -16.93 -40.82 38.33
CA ILE A 106 -17.10 -40.32 36.97
C ILE A 106 -18.58 -40.31 36.55
N ASP A 107 -19.32 -41.38 36.83
CA ASP A 107 -20.73 -41.51 36.40
C ASP A 107 -21.67 -40.52 37.10
N ARG A 108 -21.27 -39.98 38.26
CA ARG A 108 -22.01 -38.93 38.98
C ARG A 108 -21.80 -37.52 38.43
N THR A 109 -20.90 -37.33 37.47
CA THR A 109 -20.63 -36.01 36.90
C THR A 109 -21.74 -35.52 35.97
N SER A 110 -22.09 -34.24 36.09
CA SER A 110 -23.02 -33.56 35.18
C SER A 110 -22.35 -33.26 33.82
N ALA A 111 -23.15 -32.87 32.83
CA ALA A 111 -22.64 -32.42 31.54
C ALA A 111 -21.73 -31.19 31.68
N GLU A 112 -22.14 -30.24 32.52
CA GLU A 112 -21.36 -29.03 32.83
C GLU A 112 -20.01 -29.39 33.48
N GLN A 113 -20.00 -30.30 34.45
CA GLN A 113 -18.74 -30.76 35.07
C GLN A 113 -17.80 -31.43 34.04
N ARG A 114 -18.32 -32.12 33.03
CA ARG A 114 -17.49 -32.73 31.98
C ARG A 114 -16.90 -31.69 31.03
N MET A 115 -17.64 -30.63 30.73
CA MET A 115 -17.13 -29.46 30.00
C MET A 115 -16.07 -28.73 30.84
N ASP A 116 -16.32 -28.50 32.13
CA ASP A 116 -15.35 -27.89 33.04
C ASP A 116 -14.05 -28.71 33.11
N ALA A 117 -14.17 -30.04 33.15
CA ALA A 117 -13.01 -30.93 33.09
C ALA A 117 -12.17 -30.75 31.82
N GLN A 118 -12.81 -30.50 30.67
CA GLN A 118 -12.12 -30.22 29.42
C GLN A 118 -11.34 -28.90 29.50
N HIS A 119 -11.97 -27.83 29.99
CA HIS A 119 -11.31 -26.52 30.16
C HIS A 119 -10.14 -26.59 31.15
N LEU A 120 -10.32 -27.28 32.28
CA LEU A 120 -9.27 -27.48 33.27
C LEU A 120 -8.09 -28.29 32.72
N LEU A 121 -8.34 -29.22 31.79
CA LEU A 121 -7.27 -29.97 31.13
C LEU A 121 -6.47 -29.08 30.16
N LEU A 122 -7.13 -28.17 29.44
CA LEU A 122 -6.47 -27.17 28.58
C LEU A 122 -5.64 -26.20 29.42
N MET A 123 -6.19 -25.68 30.52
CA MET A 123 -5.46 -24.83 31.46
C MET A 123 -4.23 -25.56 32.02
N LYS A 124 -4.42 -26.80 32.51
CA LYS A 124 -3.33 -27.62 33.03
C LYS A 124 -2.23 -27.82 31.98
N ARG A 125 -2.59 -28.01 30.71
CA ARG A 125 -1.64 -28.08 29.59
C ARG A 125 -0.92 -26.75 29.39
N GLY A 126 -1.63 -25.63 29.43
CA GLY A 126 -1.04 -24.31 29.28
C GLY A 126 0.02 -24.00 30.34
N LEU A 127 -0.24 -24.40 31.58
CA LEU A 127 0.71 -24.32 32.71
C LEU A 127 1.91 -25.26 32.50
N ALA A 128 1.68 -26.47 32.00
CA ALA A 128 2.73 -27.45 31.76
C ALA A 128 3.68 -27.06 30.60
N THR A 129 3.19 -26.32 29.61
CA THR A 129 3.97 -25.84 28.45
C THR A 129 4.50 -24.42 28.59
N ASN A 130 4.33 -23.80 29.77
CA ASN A 130 4.67 -22.40 30.03
C ASN A 130 4.00 -21.38 29.08
N SER A 131 2.88 -21.75 28.44
CA SER A 131 2.06 -20.82 27.63
C SER A 131 1.13 -19.98 28.52
N LEU A 132 0.79 -20.51 29.70
CA LEU A 132 0.04 -19.83 30.75
C LEU A 132 0.90 -19.71 32.01
N GLN A 133 1.03 -18.50 32.56
CA GLN A 133 1.70 -18.25 33.84
C GLN A 133 0.68 -17.76 34.86
N LEU A 134 0.70 -18.33 36.06
CA LEU A 134 -0.16 -17.89 37.16
C LEU A 134 0.53 -16.77 37.93
N GLU A 135 -0.20 -15.69 38.18
CA GLU A 135 0.28 -14.59 38.99
C GLU A 135 0.67 -15.11 40.40
N GLY A 136 1.90 -14.84 40.83
CA GLY A 136 2.46 -15.35 42.09
C GLY A 136 3.13 -16.73 42.02
N ILE A 137 3.14 -17.41 40.85
CA ILE A 137 4.02 -18.54 40.57
C ILE A 137 4.75 -18.30 39.24
N ALA A 138 5.91 -17.66 39.29
CA ALA A 138 6.83 -17.66 38.15
C ALA A 138 7.49 -19.04 38.09
N PHE A 139 7.23 -19.80 37.02
CA PHE A 139 7.99 -21.01 36.73
C PHE A 139 9.05 -20.64 35.69
N ASP A 140 10.31 -20.56 36.10
CA ASP A 140 11.41 -20.63 35.14
C ASP A 140 11.42 -22.03 34.50
N GLU A 141 11.97 -22.20 33.28
CA GLU A 141 12.03 -23.51 32.62
C GLU A 141 12.73 -24.58 33.49
N GLU A 142 13.68 -24.17 34.34
CA GLU A 142 14.34 -25.05 35.31
C GLU A 142 13.42 -25.49 36.47
N ASP A 143 12.39 -24.70 36.82
CA ASP A 143 11.47 -24.97 37.93
C ASP A 143 10.28 -25.87 37.54
N LEU A 144 9.90 -25.91 36.25
CA LEU A 144 8.87 -26.82 35.72
C LEU A 144 9.27 -28.29 35.87
N ASP A 145 10.58 -28.58 35.76
CA ASP A 145 11.12 -29.93 35.90
C ASP A 145 11.35 -30.34 37.36
N SER A 146 11.09 -29.46 38.32
CA SER A 146 11.29 -29.77 39.73
C SER A 146 10.28 -30.83 40.22
N PRO A 147 10.69 -31.76 41.11
CA PRO A 147 9.79 -32.76 41.69
C PRO A 147 8.58 -32.15 42.40
N HIS A 148 8.73 -30.95 42.94
CA HIS A 148 7.66 -30.23 43.63
C HIS A 148 6.61 -29.71 42.66
N THR A 149 7.03 -29.04 41.58
CA THR A 149 6.12 -28.52 40.54
C THR A 149 5.37 -29.64 39.85
N ARG A 150 6.05 -30.72 39.44
CA ARG A 150 5.38 -31.87 38.81
C ARG A 150 4.37 -32.55 39.73
N SER A 151 4.68 -32.69 41.02
CA SER A 151 3.76 -33.25 42.01
C SER A 151 2.55 -32.34 42.25
N PHE A 152 2.76 -31.03 42.25
CA PHE A 152 1.67 -30.05 42.33
C PHE A 152 0.77 -30.09 41.10
N LEU A 153 1.32 -30.01 39.88
CA LEU A 153 0.58 -30.12 38.62
C LEU A 153 -0.19 -31.45 38.50
N SER A 154 0.35 -32.52 39.08
CA SER A 154 -0.33 -33.81 39.16
C SER A 154 -1.67 -33.72 39.89
N VAL A 155 -1.69 -33.05 41.04
CA VAL A 155 -2.86 -32.97 41.94
C VAL A 155 -3.74 -31.75 41.62
N LEU A 156 -3.18 -30.72 40.97
CA LEU A 156 -3.87 -29.48 40.61
C LEU A 156 -5.18 -29.75 39.85
N GLY A 157 -5.16 -30.65 38.87
CA GLY A 157 -6.35 -30.97 38.07
C GLY A 157 -7.52 -31.52 38.89
N LEU A 158 -7.25 -32.32 39.93
CA LEU A 158 -8.28 -32.77 40.87
C LEU A 158 -8.71 -31.63 41.79
N MET A 159 -7.77 -30.82 42.27
CA MET A 159 -8.06 -29.71 43.20
C MET A 159 -8.98 -28.66 42.58
N THR A 160 -8.74 -28.33 41.32
CA THR A 160 -9.54 -27.37 40.56
C THR A 160 -10.88 -27.96 40.14
N PHE A 161 -10.92 -29.24 39.74
CA PHE A 161 -12.15 -29.90 39.32
C PHE A 161 -13.21 -29.98 40.43
N VAL A 162 -12.80 -30.18 41.68
CA VAL A 162 -13.75 -30.28 42.80
C VAL A 162 -14.11 -28.91 43.40
N SER A 163 -13.57 -27.81 42.89
CA SER A 163 -13.81 -26.45 43.38
C SER A 163 -14.68 -25.66 42.39
N PRO A 164 -15.99 -25.49 42.65
CA PRO A 164 -16.88 -24.74 41.76
C PRO A 164 -16.47 -23.26 41.63
N ALA A 165 -16.11 -22.62 42.74
CA ALA A 165 -15.72 -21.21 42.77
C ALA A 165 -14.52 -20.93 41.86
N PHE A 166 -13.54 -21.84 41.82
CA PHE A 166 -12.40 -21.70 40.93
C PHE A 166 -12.79 -21.80 39.45
N VAL A 167 -13.68 -22.74 39.11
CA VAL A 167 -14.13 -22.91 37.72
C VAL A 167 -14.90 -21.67 37.26
N ASP A 168 -15.72 -21.09 38.14
CA ASP A 168 -16.44 -19.85 37.85
C ASP A 168 -15.50 -18.66 37.67
N ASP A 169 -14.49 -18.51 38.54
CA ASP A 169 -13.44 -17.49 38.40
C ASP A 169 -12.62 -17.69 37.11
N LEU A 170 -12.29 -18.94 36.76
CA LEU A 170 -11.58 -19.26 35.52
C LEU A 170 -12.40 -18.91 34.28
N LYS A 171 -13.72 -19.16 34.31
CA LYS A 171 -14.66 -18.77 33.25
C LYS A 171 -14.74 -17.25 33.13
N ALA A 172 -14.79 -16.53 34.26
CA ALA A 172 -14.82 -15.07 34.28
C ALA A 172 -13.52 -14.45 33.72
N GLU A 173 -12.38 -15.08 33.98
CA GLU A 173 -11.06 -14.59 33.53
C GLU A 173 -10.63 -15.15 32.17
N ALA A 174 -11.46 -15.96 31.52
CA ALA A 174 -11.11 -16.69 30.31
C ALA A 174 -10.63 -15.78 29.17
N GLU A 175 -11.24 -14.60 29.02
CA GLU A 175 -10.88 -13.63 27.97
C GLU A 175 -9.46 -13.06 28.20
N ARG A 176 -9.13 -12.67 29.43
CA ARG A 176 -7.77 -12.21 29.76
C ARG A 176 -6.74 -13.32 29.55
N ILE A 177 -7.08 -14.54 29.93
CA ILE A 177 -6.21 -15.71 29.75
C ILE A 177 -5.96 -15.97 28.26
N ILE A 178 -7.01 -15.95 27.44
CA ILE A 178 -6.91 -16.11 25.99
C ILE A 178 -6.00 -15.05 25.40
N HIS A 179 -6.20 -13.78 25.77
CA HIS A 179 -5.36 -12.70 25.29
C HIS A 179 -3.90 -12.89 25.70
N GLN A 180 -3.62 -13.25 26.95
CA GLN A 180 -2.26 -13.46 27.43
C GLN A 180 -1.57 -14.64 26.74
N VAL A 181 -2.29 -15.75 26.53
CA VAL A 181 -1.77 -16.90 25.76
C VAL A 181 -1.50 -16.48 24.32
N ALA A 182 -2.43 -15.79 23.67
CA ALA A 182 -2.26 -15.30 22.30
C ALA A 182 -1.06 -14.36 22.17
N THR A 183 -0.87 -13.44 23.12
CA THR A 183 0.31 -12.56 23.17
C THR A 183 1.61 -13.34 23.36
N ASN A 184 1.61 -14.36 24.22
CA ASN A 184 2.79 -15.19 24.44
C ASN A 184 3.15 -16.02 23.21
N GLU A 185 2.17 -16.64 22.56
CA GLU A 185 2.41 -17.41 21.32
C GLU A 185 2.85 -16.49 20.18
N ALA A 186 2.22 -15.33 19.98
CA ALA A 186 2.67 -14.33 19.02
C ALA A 186 4.10 -13.85 19.32
N SER A 187 4.46 -13.68 20.60
CA SER A 187 5.82 -13.29 21.00
C SER A 187 6.85 -14.40 20.78
N LYS A 188 6.46 -15.68 20.85
CA LYS A 188 7.34 -16.83 20.56
C LYS A 188 7.65 -16.94 19.08
N GLU A 189 6.67 -16.69 18.21
CA GLU A 189 6.82 -16.74 16.75
C GLU A 189 7.53 -15.48 16.21
N LEU A 190 7.43 -14.36 16.92
CA LEU A 190 7.95 -13.06 16.51
C LEU A 190 9.37 -13.09 15.90
N PRO A 191 10.40 -13.75 16.49
CA PRO A 191 11.75 -13.70 15.92
C PRO A 191 11.86 -14.26 14.49
N GLU A 192 11.16 -15.37 14.18
CA GLU A 192 11.20 -16.00 12.85
C GLU A 192 10.38 -15.19 11.84
N SER A 193 9.15 -14.83 12.20
CA SER A 193 8.24 -14.11 11.32
C SER A 193 8.70 -12.66 11.08
N TYR A 194 9.33 -12.02 12.07
CA TYR A 194 9.94 -10.70 11.90
C TYR A 194 11.18 -10.74 11.00
N GLN A 195 12.01 -11.78 11.07
CA GLN A 195 13.13 -11.95 10.16
C GLN A 195 12.67 -12.12 8.70
N ALA A 196 11.57 -12.84 8.48
CA ALA A 196 10.93 -12.93 7.16
C ALA A 196 10.43 -11.56 6.68
N TYR A 197 9.82 -10.78 7.57
CA TYR A 197 9.40 -9.41 7.30
C TYR A 197 10.59 -8.48 6.97
N GLU A 198 11.72 -8.55 7.67
CA GLU A 198 12.93 -7.79 7.33
C GLU A 198 13.47 -8.15 5.93
N THR A 199 13.38 -9.42 5.54
CA THR A 199 13.75 -9.86 4.19
C THR A 199 12.82 -9.24 3.14
N LEU A 200 11.52 -9.18 3.45
CA LEU A 200 10.51 -8.56 2.59
C LEU A 200 10.71 -7.04 2.49
N GLN A 201 11.04 -6.35 3.60
CA GLN A 201 11.42 -4.94 3.61
C GLN A 201 12.59 -4.67 2.65
N ALA A 202 13.64 -5.49 2.72
CA ALA A 202 14.80 -5.36 1.83
C ALA A 202 14.44 -5.57 0.36
N SER A 203 13.58 -6.56 0.08
CA SER A 203 13.07 -6.82 -1.29
C SER A 203 12.30 -5.63 -1.84
N ILE A 204 11.37 -5.07 -1.07
CA ILE A 204 10.59 -3.90 -1.50
C ILE A 204 11.47 -2.64 -1.59
N GLY A 205 12.49 -2.52 -0.73
CA GLY A 205 13.51 -1.48 -0.85
C GLY A 205 14.24 -1.53 -2.21
N ASN A 206 14.63 -2.72 -2.67
CA ASN A 206 15.22 -2.88 -4.01
C ASN A 206 14.23 -2.54 -5.13
N ALA A 207 12.95 -2.90 -4.96
CA ALA A 207 11.90 -2.53 -5.90
C ALA A 207 11.71 -1.01 -5.97
N TRP A 208 11.77 -0.31 -4.83
CA TRP A 208 11.74 1.14 -4.77
C TRP A 208 12.93 1.79 -5.49
N ASP A 209 14.16 1.27 -5.31
CA ASP A 209 15.34 1.78 -6.01
C ASP A 209 15.23 1.58 -7.54
N GLY A 210 14.69 0.43 -7.95
CA GLY A 210 14.39 0.15 -9.36
C GLY A 210 13.35 1.11 -9.94
N TYR A 211 12.24 1.31 -9.23
CA TYR A 211 11.20 2.28 -9.59
C TYR A 211 11.77 3.70 -9.72
N LYS A 212 12.53 4.14 -8.72
CA LYS A 212 13.13 5.48 -8.70
C LYS A 212 14.05 5.69 -9.89
N THR A 213 14.90 4.71 -10.20
CA THR A 213 15.79 4.76 -11.36
C THR A 213 15.01 4.91 -12.68
N ILE A 214 13.92 4.16 -12.85
CA ILE A 214 13.08 4.26 -14.05
C ILE A 214 12.41 5.64 -14.14
N SER A 215 11.84 6.13 -13.05
CA SER A 215 11.26 7.46 -12.94
C SER A 215 12.27 8.56 -13.27
N ASP A 216 13.45 8.52 -12.67
CA ASP A 216 14.50 9.52 -12.88
C ASP A 216 14.96 9.54 -14.35
N ASN A 217 15.13 8.37 -14.97
CA ASN A 217 15.49 8.27 -16.39
C ASN A 217 14.40 8.84 -17.32
N TYR A 218 13.12 8.60 -17.01
CA TYR A 218 12.01 9.18 -17.78
C TYR A 218 12.04 10.71 -17.73
N TRP A 219 12.17 11.30 -16.54
CA TRP A 219 12.17 12.75 -16.39
C TRP A 219 13.44 13.42 -16.95
N LEU A 220 14.57 12.73 -16.93
CA LEU A 220 15.79 13.17 -17.62
C LEU A 220 15.56 13.19 -19.14
N ALA A 221 15.00 12.11 -19.70
CA ALA A 221 14.68 12.05 -21.13
C ALA A 221 13.72 13.19 -21.52
N GLN A 222 12.68 13.45 -20.71
CA GLN A 222 11.73 14.54 -20.94
C GLN A 222 12.39 15.93 -21.04
N GLN A 223 13.43 16.19 -20.24
CA GLN A 223 14.18 17.45 -20.32
C GLN A 223 15.00 17.58 -21.61
N GLU A 224 15.52 16.45 -22.13
CA GLU A 224 16.36 16.43 -23.33
C GLU A 224 15.55 16.48 -24.64
N ILE A 225 14.29 16.07 -24.63
CA ILE A 225 13.41 16.00 -25.81
C ILE A 225 13.31 17.32 -26.57
N SER A 226 13.23 18.45 -25.86
CA SER A 226 13.18 19.78 -26.51
C SER A 226 14.48 20.11 -27.26
N THR A 227 15.62 19.71 -26.70
CA THR A 227 16.94 19.91 -27.34
C THR A 227 17.08 19.01 -28.56
N TYR A 228 16.63 17.76 -28.46
CA TYR A 228 16.60 16.82 -29.57
C TYR A 228 15.72 17.34 -30.72
N ALA A 229 14.51 17.82 -30.43
CA ALA A 229 13.61 18.39 -31.43
C ALA A 229 14.26 19.58 -32.16
N GLU A 230 14.96 20.45 -31.44
CA GLU A 230 15.69 21.58 -32.03
C GLU A 230 16.82 21.16 -32.96
N GLN A 231 17.62 20.15 -32.57
CA GLN A 231 18.63 19.58 -33.45
C GLN A 231 18.01 18.95 -34.70
N ALA A 232 16.96 18.13 -34.53
CA ALA A 232 16.26 17.50 -35.64
C ALA A 232 15.67 18.54 -36.63
N TRP A 233 15.20 19.69 -36.13
CA TRP A 233 14.74 20.79 -36.98
C TRP A 233 15.89 21.41 -37.77
N LEU A 234 17.02 21.69 -37.12
CA LEU A 234 18.20 22.27 -37.79
C LEU A 234 18.74 21.33 -38.87
N ASP A 235 18.89 20.04 -38.55
CA ASP A 235 19.36 19.02 -39.50
C ASP A 235 18.43 18.93 -40.72
N MET A 236 17.11 18.96 -40.49
CA MET A 236 16.11 18.93 -41.56
C MET A 236 16.15 20.21 -42.43
N GLN A 237 16.35 21.38 -41.85
CA GLN A 237 16.51 22.63 -42.62
C GLN A 237 17.82 22.62 -43.43
N GLU A 238 18.91 22.09 -42.87
CA GLU A 238 20.19 21.94 -43.55
C GLU A 238 20.09 20.97 -44.74
N ASP A 239 19.42 19.82 -44.56
CA ASP A 239 19.16 18.86 -45.64
C ASP A 239 18.32 19.49 -46.76
N LEU A 240 17.24 20.20 -46.43
CA LEU A 240 16.43 20.93 -47.41
C LEU A 240 17.24 22.02 -48.12
N LEU A 241 18.13 22.73 -47.41
CA LEU A 241 19.00 23.75 -48.00
C LEU A 241 19.99 23.12 -48.99
N SER A 242 20.61 21.99 -48.62
CA SER A 242 21.51 21.24 -49.52
C SER A 242 20.76 20.77 -50.76
N GLN A 243 19.57 20.18 -50.61
CA GLN A 243 18.75 19.73 -51.74
C GLN A 243 18.34 20.88 -52.64
N TRP A 244 17.97 22.03 -52.07
CA TRP A 244 17.70 23.23 -52.85
C TRP A 244 18.94 23.69 -53.63
N GLN A 245 20.11 23.71 -52.99
CA GLN A 245 21.38 24.07 -53.64
C GLN A 245 21.75 23.09 -54.76
N ASP A 246 21.66 21.78 -54.53
CA ASP A 246 22.00 20.76 -55.52
C ASP A 246 21.06 20.78 -56.74
N ASN A 247 19.77 21.02 -56.52
CA ASN A 247 18.80 21.17 -57.61
C ASN A 247 18.98 22.48 -58.42
N GLN A 248 19.64 23.50 -57.86
CA GLN A 248 19.97 24.75 -58.57
C GLN A 248 21.23 24.62 -59.45
N VAL A 249 22.09 23.61 -59.22
CA VAL A 249 23.32 23.40 -60.01
C VAL A 249 23.00 22.91 -61.45
N GLU A 250 21.79 22.44 -61.73
CA GLU A 250 21.35 22.04 -63.08
C GLU A 250 20.73 23.17 -63.93
N GLY A 251 20.50 24.37 -63.39
CA GLY A 251 19.98 25.52 -64.15
C GLY A 251 20.22 26.84 -63.45
N SER A 252 21.29 27.54 -63.81
CA SER A 252 21.79 28.69 -63.04
C SER A 252 20.74 29.76 -62.76
N GLU A 253 20.78 30.35 -61.56
CA GLU A 253 20.07 31.59 -61.20
C GLU A 253 20.23 32.66 -62.29
N GLU A 254 21.40 32.69 -62.96
CA GLU A 254 21.66 33.51 -64.13
C GLU A 254 20.80 33.14 -65.35
N ALA A 255 20.56 31.86 -65.63
CA ALA A 255 19.68 31.40 -66.71
C ALA A 255 18.22 31.79 -66.43
N PHE A 256 17.73 31.59 -65.21
CA PHE A 256 16.38 32.03 -64.82
C PHE A 256 16.24 33.55 -64.87
N THR A 257 17.21 34.29 -64.32
CA THR A 257 17.28 35.76 -64.41
C THR A 257 17.29 36.21 -65.87
N ARG A 258 18.05 35.55 -66.74
CA ARG A 258 18.06 35.82 -68.19
C ARG A 258 16.70 35.54 -68.82
N GLN A 259 15.98 34.49 -68.42
CA GLN A 259 14.62 34.20 -68.90
C GLN A 259 13.63 35.29 -68.48
N VAL A 260 13.66 35.73 -67.21
CA VAL A 260 12.83 36.83 -66.70
C VAL A 260 13.12 38.13 -67.45
N LEU A 261 14.39 38.49 -67.62
CA LEU A 261 14.80 39.70 -68.35
C LEU A 261 14.45 39.64 -69.85
N THR A 262 14.55 38.45 -70.46
CA THR A 262 14.15 38.23 -71.86
C THR A 262 12.64 38.37 -72.01
N LEU A 263 11.87 37.74 -71.12
CA LEU A 263 10.42 37.85 -71.06
C LEU A 263 9.96 39.30 -70.83
N GLN A 264 10.60 40.02 -69.91
CA GLN A 264 10.32 41.44 -69.64
C GLN A 264 10.52 42.29 -70.90
N ARG A 265 11.58 42.02 -71.66
CA ARG A 265 11.87 42.70 -72.93
C ARG A 265 10.83 42.35 -74.01
N SER A 266 10.49 41.07 -74.17
CA SER A 266 9.49 40.59 -75.13
C SER A 266 8.09 41.17 -74.84
N LEU A 267 7.67 41.20 -73.58
CA LEU A 267 6.39 41.80 -73.17
C LEU A 267 6.36 43.32 -73.42
N THR A 268 7.43 44.02 -73.06
CA THR A 268 7.55 45.46 -73.32
C THR A 268 7.49 45.75 -74.82
N THR A 269 8.15 44.93 -75.64
CA THR A 269 8.13 45.06 -77.11
C THR A 269 6.74 44.78 -77.66
N TYR A 270 6.09 43.71 -77.20
CA TYR A 270 4.73 43.32 -77.58
C TYR A 270 3.73 44.45 -77.31
N PHE A 271 3.63 44.95 -76.07
CA PHE A 271 2.62 45.96 -75.71
C PHE A 271 2.83 47.28 -76.46
N ASN A 272 4.09 47.72 -76.63
CA ASN A 272 4.41 48.91 -77.41
C ASN A 272 4.08 48.73 -78.91
N ALA A 273 4.40 47.58 -79.50
CA ALA A 273 4.09 47.30 -80.90
C ALA A 273 2.56 47.17 -81.11
N ARG A 274 1.86 46.53 -80.18
CA ARG A 274 0.41 46.35 -80.20
C ARG A 274 -0.33 47.68 -80.15
N GLN A 275 0.16 48.63 -79.35
CA GLN A 275 -0.37 49.99 -79.29
C GLN A 275 -0.16 50.73 -80.62
N ARG A 276 1.02 50.63 -81.23
CA ARG A 276 1.30 51.27 -82.55
C ARG A 276 0.45 50.70 -83.69
N CYS A 277 0.03 49.43 -83.61
CA CYS A 277 -0.86 48.83 -84.60
C CYS A 277 -2.28 49.43 -84.59
N GLU A 278 -2.75 49.99 -83.47
CA GLU A 278 -4.10 50.54 -83.36
C GLU A 278 -4.30 51.78 -84.26
N ASP A 279 -3.23 52.53 -84.56
CA ASP A 279 -3.26 53.75 -85.38
C ASP A 279 -2.93 53.52 -86.88
N GLY A 280 -2.73 52.25 -87.29
CA GLY A 280 -2.21 51.89 -88.61
C GLY A 280 -3.27 51.55 -89.68
N ARG A 281 -2.96 51.82 -90.97
CA ARG A 281 -3.82 51.47 -92.13
C ARG A 281 -4.03 49.95 -92.29
N PHE A 282 -3.12 49.12 -91.77
CA PHE A 282 -3.11 47.64 -91.84
C PHE A 282 -3.26 47.03 -90.44
N ARG A 283 -4.23 47.54 -89.66
CA ARG A 283 -4.41 47.19 -88.23
C ARG A 283 -4.46 45.68 -87.98
N ASN A 284 -5.30 44.95 -88.71
CA ASN A 284 -5.50 43.52 -88.46
C ASN A 284 -4.25 42.68 -88.81
N GLU A 285 -3.60 42.94 -89.94
CA GLU A 285 -2.37 42.23 -90.31
C GLU A 285 -1.20 42.55 -89.36
N CYS A 286 -1.12 43.80 -88.89
CA CYS A 286 -0.14 44.23 -87.88
C CYS A 286 -0.32 43.48 -86.56
N ILE A 287 -1.56 43.34 -86.09
CA ILE A 287 -1.88 42.66 -84.83
C ILE A 287 -1.52 41.18 -84.89
N VAL A 288 -1.95 40.48 -85.95
CA VAL A 288 -1.64 39.05 -86.12
C VAL A 288 -0.14 38.82 -86.09
N ARG A 289 0.62 39.67 -86.80
CA ARG A 289 2.08 39.52 -86.85
C ARG A 289 2.76 39.81 -85.51
N VAL A 290 2.29 40.78 -84.74
CA VAL A 290 2.80 41.07 -83.39
C VAL A 290 2.48 39.93 -82.42
N GLU A 291 1.31 39.30 -82.54
CA GLU A 291 0.95 38.12 -81.74
C GLU A 291 1.75 36.87 -82.13
N GLU A 292 2.03 36.66 -83.42
CA GLU A 292 2.91 35.57 -83.88
C GLU A 292 4.33 35.71 -83.35
N ILE A 293 4.93 36.91 -83.44
CA ILE A 293 6.28 37.18 -82.94
C ILE A 293 6.37 36.91 -81.44
N TYR A 294 5.41 37.40 -80.66
CA TYR A 294 5.37 37.15 -79.23
C TYR A 294 5.18 35.66 -78.91
N ARG A 295 4.31 34.97 -79.65
CA ARG A 295 4.09 33.52 -79.49
C ARG A 295 5.38 32.75 -79.72
N GLU A 296 6.11 33.03 -80.80
CA GLU A 296 7.40 32.39 -81.08
C GLU A 296 8.42 32.68 -79.96
N GLU A 297 8.61 33.95 -79.58
CA GLU A 297 9.57 34.32 -78.54
C GLU A 297 9.26 33.70 -77.16
N VAL A 298 7.98 33.64 -76.79
CA VAL A 298 7.57 33.07 -75.49
C VAL A 298 7.60 31.55 -75.51
N VAL A 299 7.21 30.90 -76.61
CA VAL A 299 7.32 29.43 -76.74
C VAL A 299 8.78 28.99 -76.79
N ASP A 300 9.67 29.73 -77.46
CA ASP A 300 11.10 29.44 -77.47
C ASP A 300 11.74 29.63 -76.09
N ASN A 301 11.29 30.62 -75.32
CA ASN A 301 11.82 30.92 -73.98
C ASN A 301 11.25 30.00 -72.88
N LEU A 302 9.95 29.64 -72.95
CA LEU A 302 9.21 28.94 -71.88
C LEU A 302 8.77 27.51 -72.24
N GLY A 303 8.92 27.09 -73.50
CA GLY A 303 8.45 25.80 -74.02
C GLY A 303 6.93 25.70 -74.24
N HIS A 304 6.15 26.69 -73.79
CA HIS A 304 4.70 26.74 -73.95
C HIS A 304 4.20 28.19 -74.05
N TYR A 305 3.00 28.37 -74.59
CA TYR A 305 2.41 29.68 -74.81
C TYR A 305 1.61 30.17 -73.59
N VAL A 306 1.90 31.39 -73.14
CA VAL A 306 1.12 32.13 -72.14
C VAL A 306 0.61 33.41 -72.78
N ALA A 307 -0.65 33.79 -72.59
CA ALA A 307 -1.18 34.98 -73.25
C ALA A 307 -0.50 36.27 -72.70
N PRO A 308 -0.25 37.30 -73.52
CA PRO A 308 0.41 38.53 -73.07
C PRO A 308 -0.28 39.20 -71.87
N THR A 309 -1.61 39.23 -71.88
CA THR A 309 -2.44 39.79 -70.82
C THR A 309 -2.34 39.02 -69.51
N ASP A 310 -2.02 37.73 -69.59
CA ASP A 310 -1.89 36.89 -68.40
C ASP A 310 -0.66 37.27 -67.62
N TRP A 311 0.32 37.99 -68.18
CA TRP A 311 1.49 38.52 -67.47
C TRP A 311 1.23 39.83 -66.72
N CYS A 312 0.15 40.54 -67.03
CA CYS A 312 -0.14 41.85 -66.46
C CYS A 312 -0.46 41.82 -64.96
N TYR A 313 -0.46 42.99 -64.32
CA TYR A 313 -0.96 43.12 -62.95
C TYR A 313 -2.44 42.72 -62.86
N ALA A 314 -2.93 42.46 -61.65
CA ALA A 314 -4.34 42.16 -61.41
C ALA A 314 -5.24 43.30 -61.93
N PRO A 315 -6.45 43.00 -62.46
CA PRO A 315 -7.37 44.04 -62.92
C PRO A 315 -7.83 44.94 -61.77
N GLU A 316 -7.66 46.26 -61.92
CA GLU A 316 -8.10 47.25 -60.93
C GLU A 316 -9.39 47.93 -61.42
N VAL A 317 -10.36 48.16 -60.53
CA VAL A 317 -11.58 48.92 -60.85
C VAL A 317 -11.29 50.40 -60.66
N VAL A 318 -11.21 51.15 -61.76
CA VAL A 318 -11.00 52.61 -61.73
C VAL A 318 -12.29 53.34 -62.08
N THR A 319 -12.51 54.49 -61.45
CA THR A 319 -13.66 55.37 -61.73
C THR A 319 -13.23 56.47 -62.70
N GLN A 320 -13.90 56.56 -63.86
CA GLN A 320 -13.63 57.59 -64.86
C GLN A 320 -14.88 58.41 -65.13
N ASN A 321 -14.74 59.74 -65.18
CA ASN A 321 -15.83 60.65 -65.53
C ASN A 321 -15.96 60.73 -67.04
N VAL A 322 -16.97 60.04 -67.60
CA VAL A 322 -17.23 60.00 -69.03
C VAL A 322 -18.36 60.97 -69.37
N ARG A 323 -18.15 61.80 -70.40
CA ARG A 323 -19.15 62.76 -70.86
C ARG A 323 -20.16 62.07 -71.78
N ARG A 324 -21.40 61.87 -71.33
CA ARG A 324 -22.52 61.43 -72.19
C ARG A 324 -23.44 62.61 -72.46
N GLY A 325 -23.37 63.15 -73.68
CA GLY A 325 -24.08 64.37 -74.06
C GLY A 325 -23.59 65.60 -73.27
N ASN A 326 -24.50 66.26 -72.53
CA ASN A 326 -24.20 67.46 -71.75
C ASN A 326 -23.95 67.20 -70.24
N ARG A 327 -23.83 65.94 -69.80
CA ARG A 327 -23.51 65.58 -68.40
C ARG A 327 -22.27 64.68 -68.32
N PHE A 328 -21.47 64.88 -67.28
CA PHE A 328 -20.42 63.94 -66.87
C PHE A 328 -21.05 62.87 -65.98
N VAL A 329 -20.81 61.60 -66.31
CA VAL A 329 -21.27 60.44 -65.54
C VAL A 329 -20.03 59.67 -65.10
N THR A 330 -19.94 59.34 -63.81
CA THR A 330 -18.87 58.52 -63.27
C THR A 330 -19.16 57.06 -63.60
N GLU A 331 -18.33 56.44 -64.42
CA GLU A 331 -18.44 55.04 -64.83
C GLU A 331 -17.29 54.26 -64.20
N GLN A 332 -17.60 53.10 -63.59
CA GLN A 332 -16.59 52.17 -63.11
C GLN A 332 -16.11 51.34 -64.31
N ARG A 333 -14.81 51.37 -64.57
CA ARG A 333 -14.18 50.59 -65.62
C ARG A 333 -13.05 49.76 -65.03
N THR A 334 -13.07 48.47 -65.31
CA THR A 334 -11.93 47.61 -64.97
C THR A 334 -10.79 47.90 -65.94
N VAL A 335 -9.63 48.29 -65.41
CA VAL A 335 -8.41 48.53 -66.17
C VAL A 335 -7.34 47.59 -65.66
N GLN A 336 -6.76 46.82 -66.56
CA GLN A 336 -5.64 45.93 -66.25
C GLN A 336 -4.34 46.62 -66.68
N ARG A 337 -3.40 46.77 -65.74
CA ARG A 337 -2.13 47.46 -66.00
C ARG A 337 -1.12 46.48 -66.60
N CYS A 338 -0.76 46.72 -67.85
CA CYS A 338 0.20 45.91 -68.61
C CYS A 338 1.50 46.64 -68.95
N GLU A 339 1.66 47.86 -68.45
CA GLU A 339 2.84 48.70 -68.67
C GLU A 339 3.82 48.60 -67.49
N ASN A 340 5.11 48.74 -67.76
CA ASN A 340 6.19 48.74 -66.76
C ASN A 340 6.16 47.54 -65.82
N LEU A 341 5.98 46.33 -66.37
CA LEU A 341 6.02 45.08 -65.60
C LEU A 341 7.40 44.94 -64.91
N ALA A 342 7.43 45.08 -63.59
CA ALA A 342 8.64 45.04 -62.78
C ALA A 342 9.30 43.65 -62.80
N TYR A 343 10.62 43.61 -62.58
CA TYR A 343 11.37 42.35 -62.53
C TYR A 343 10.79 41.40 -61.48
N ASP A 344 10.58 41.87 -60.26
CA ASP A 344 10.10 41.03 -59.15
C ASP A 344 8.73 40.40 -59.44
N HIS A 345 7.81 41.17 -60.03
CA HIS A 345 6.48 40.70 -60.47
C HIS A 345 6.61 39.60 -61.54
N LEU A 346 7.47 39.80 -62.54
CA LEU A 346 7.69 38.81 -63.59
C LEU A 346 8.45 37.59 -63.08
N ASN A 347 9.36 37.76 -62.14
CA ASN A 347 10.13 36.70 -61.49
C ASN A 347 9.20 35.75 -60.73
N GLU A 348 8.33 36.29 -59.88
CA GLU A 348 7.32 35.54 -59.12
C GLU A 348 6.31 34.85 -60.06
N LYS A 349 5.86 35.56 -61.08
CA LYS A 349 4.88 35.04 -62.04
C LYS A 349 5.45 33.97 -62.94
N LEU A 350 6.70 34.11 -63.38
CA LEU A 350 7.41 33.12 -64.18
C LEU A 350 7.69 31.86 -63.36
N ALA A 351 8.10 32.02 -62.09
CA ALA A 351 8.27 30.90 -61.16
C ALA A 351 6.96 30.11 -60.99
N THR A 352 5.83 30.81 -60.87
CA THR A 352 4.49 30.21 -60.82
C THR A 352 4.15 29.45 -62.11
N VAL A 353 4.45 30.02 -63.27
CA VAL A 353 4.19 29.41 -64.59
C VAL A 353 5.05 28.16 -64.82
N LEU A 354 6.28 28.16 -64.34
CA LEU A 354 7.23 27.05 -64.50
C LEU A 354 7.14 25.99 -63.39
N GLY A 355 6.37 26.25 -62.33
CA GLY A 355 6.23 25.34 -61.19
C GLY A 355 7.51 25.16 -60.38
N VAL A 356 8.42 26.15 -60.40
CA VAL A 356 9.69 26.13 -59.67
C VAL A 356 9.71 27.21 -58.58
N PRO A 357 10.24 26.93 -57.37
CA PRO A 357 10.26 27.91 -56.30
C PRO A 357 11.29 29.02 -56.56
N ALA A 358 10.85 30.28 -56.49
CA ALA A 358 11.67 31.46 -56.81
C ALA A 358 12.78 31.79 -55.79
N SER A 359 12.76 31.15 -54.62
CA SER A 359 13.69 31.36 -53.50
C SER A 359 13.65 30.16 -52.56
N TYR A 360 14.63 30.06 -51.65
CA TYR A 360 14.63 29.04 -50.60
C TYR A 360 13.37 29.12 -49.71
N GLU A 361 12.91 30.34 -49.37
CA GLU A 361 11.69 30.55 -48.58
C GLU A 361 10.43 29.99 -49.28
N HIS A 362 10.32 30.18 -50.60
CA HIS A 362 9.25 29.58 -51.39
C HIS A 362 9.40 28.06 -51.52
N PHE A 363 10.62 27.54 -51.55
CA PHE A 363 10.88 26.10 -51.60
C PHE A 363 10.42 25.40 -50.32
N VAL A 364 10.77 25.91 -49.14
CA VAL A 364 10.33 25.31 -47.86
C VAL A 364 8.82 25.47 -47.62
N ALA A 365 8.18 26.46 -48.25
CA ALA A 365 6.72 26.62 -48.24
C ALA A 365 5.98 25.69 -49.22
N SER A 366 6.70 25.00 -50.12
CA SER A 366 6.10 24.20 -51.20
C SER A 366 5.54 22.83 -50.74
N ASP A 367 4.60 22.30 -51.52
CA ASP A 367 4.05 20.94 -51.33
C ASP A 367 5.12 19.85 -51.47
N THR A 368 6.11 20.05 -52.35
CA THR A 368 7.13 19.06 -52.66
C THR A 368 8.10 18.88 -51.49
N ALA A 369 8.63 19.97 -50.95
CA ALA A 369 9.48 19.94 -49.75
C ALA A 369 8.72 19.36 -48.54
N ALA A 370 7.47 19.79 -48.35
CA ALA A 370 6.64 19.28 -47.27
C ALA A 370 6.38 17.76 -47.40
N ALA A 371 6.05 17.26 -48.60
CA ALA A 371 5.82 15.84 -48.83
C ALA A 371 7.07 14.98 -48.58
N GLN A 372 8.25 15.46 -48.98
CA GLN A 372 9.53 14.79 -48.73
C GLN A 372 9.82 14.67 -47.23
N VAL A 373 9.70 15.77 -46.48
CA VAL A 373 9.92 15.74 -45.03
C VAL A 373 8.88 14.88 -44.33
N ARG A 374 7.60 14.95 -44.71
CA ARG A 374 6.56 14.05 -44.17
C ARG A 374 6.90 12.58 -44.38
N GLN A 375 7.38 12.21 -45.56
CA GLN A 375 7.79 10.84 -45.85
C GLN A 375 9.02 10.43 -45.03
N ALA A 376 10.01 11.32 -44.88
CA ALA A 376 11.22 11.07 -44.09
C ALA A 376 10.90 10.93 -42.59
N MET A 377 9.99 11.76 -42.06
CA MET A 377 9.54 11.69 -40.68
C MET A 377 8.65 10.48 -40.41
N LEU A 378 7.78 10.12 -41.34
CA LEU A 378 6.98 8.89 -41.24
C LEU A 378 7.85 7.63 -41.17
N ALA A 379 8.98 7.61 -41.88
CA ALA A 379 9.96 6.52 -41.77
C ALA A 379 10.60 6.42 -40.38
N GLN A 380 10.57 7.50 -39.60
CA GLN A 380 10.99 7.56 -38.20
C GLN A 380 9.79 7.46 -37.23
N ASN A 381 8.61 7.07 -37.73
CA ASN A 381 7.35 7.00 -36.97
C ASN A 381 6.89 8.35 -36.38
N VAL A 382 7.32 9.47 -36.96
CA VAL A 382 6.82 10.81 -36.64
C VAL A 382 5.78 11.19 -37.69
N GLU A 383 4.51 11.24 -37.29
CA GLU A 383 3.42 11.62 -38.17
C GLU A 383 3.24 13.14 -38.17
N LEU A 384 3.43 13.75 -39.35
CA LEU A 384 3.21 15.18 -39.57
C LEU A 384 1.86 15.39 -40.29
N PRO A 385 1.07 16.41 -39.90
CA PRO A 385 -0.21 16.72 -40.56
C PRO A 385 -0.08 16.92 -42.07
N SER A 386 -1.12 16.55 -42.83
CA SER A 386 -1.11 16.73 -44.29
C SER A 386 -0.99 18.21 -44.72
N ALA A 387 -1.49 19.13 -43.90
CA ALA A 387 -1.38 20.58 -44.09
C ALA A 387 -0.03 21.17 -43.66
N TRP A 388 0.81 20.42 -42.94
CA TRP A 388 2.10 20.90 -42.44
C TRP A 388 3.07 21.25 -43.59
N ARG A 389 3.89 22.28 -43.38
CA ARG A 389 4.87 22.81 -44.33
C ARG A 389 6.26 22.86 -43.69
N ALA A 390 7.31 22.80 -44.52
CA ALA A 390 8.69 22.80 -44.02
C ALA A 390 9.17 24.14 -43.42
N ASN A 391 8.32 25.17 -43.42
CA ASN A 391 8.53 26.40 -42.65
C ASN A 391 7.72 26.45 -41.34
N ASP A 392 6.97 25.40 -40.99
CA ASP A 392 6.22 25.29 -39.73
C ASP A 392 7.02 24.57 -38.64
N ARG A 393 7.88 25.35 -37.96
CA ARG A 393 8.72 24.88 -36.85
C ARG A 393 7.93 24.30 -35.68
N GLU A 394 6.79 24.91 -35.36
CA GLU A 394 6.03 24.52 -34.18
C GLU A 394 5.29 23.20 -34.38
N GLY A 395 4.66 23.03 -35.55
CA GLY A 395 4.01 21.76 -35.89
C GLY A 395 5.01 20.60 -35.98
N PHE A 396 6.25 20.87 -36.42
CA PHE A 396 7.32 19.88 -36.41
C PHE A 396 7.73 19.50 -34.98
N PHE A 397 7.99 20.49 -34.12
CA PHE A 397 8.33 20.25 -32.72
C PHE A 397 7.23 19.49 -31.98
N GLU A 398 5.95 19.82 -32.21
CA GLU A 398 4.85 19.08 -31.60
C GLU A 398 4.86 17.60 -31.98
N ALA A 399 4.98 17.29 -33.27
CA ALA A 399 5.00 15.91 -33.73
C ALA A 399 6.20 15.14 -33.17
N VAL A 400 7.39 15.74 -33.16
CA VAL A 400 8.62 15.11 -32.64
C VAL A 400 8.55 14.93 -31.12
N ILE A 401 8.16 15.97 -30.38
CA ILE A 401 8.08 15.92 -28.90
C ILE A 401 7.01 14.93 -28.46
N ALA A 402 5.83 14.93 -29.09
CA ALA A 402 4.76 13.97 -28.78
C ALA A 402 5.23 12.53 -29.02
N LYS A 403 5.92 12.29 -30.15
CA LYS A 403 6.45 10.96 -30.48
C LYS A 403 7.50 10.50 -29.46
N GLN A 404 8.50 11.35 -29.17
CA GLN A 404 9.56 11.02 -28.22
C GLN A 404 9.04 10.83 -26.79
N SER A 405 8.07 11.65 -26.38
CA SER A 405 7.43 11.55 -25.06
C SER A 405 6.66 10.25 -24.91
N HIS A 406 5.93 9.85 -25.96
CA HIS A 406 5.22 8.58 -26.00
C HIS A 406 6.19 7.39 -25.92
N GLU A 407 7.30 7.41 -26.67
CA GLU A 407 8.32 6.37 -26.62
C GLU A 407 9.00 6.27 -25.25
N ALA A 408 9.33 7.41 -24.62
CA ALA A 408 9.88 7.44 -23.28
C ALA A 408 8.89 6.86 -22.24
N GLY A 409 7.60 7.17 -22.38
CA GLY A 409 6.53 6.62 -21.53
C GLY A 409 6.37 5.10 -21.68
N GLU A 410 6.33 4.60 -22.91
CA GLU A 410 6.27 3.17 -23.22
C GLU A 410 7.49 2.41 -22.68
N GLN A 411 8.69 2.94 -22.86
CA GLN A 411 9.92 2.35 -22.32
C GLN A 411 9.89 2.29 -20.79
N ALA A 412 9.43 3.36 -20.13
CA ALA A 412 9.31 3.39 -18.68
C ALA A 412 8.26 2.39 -18.19
N ALA A 413 7.08 2.30 -18.84
CA ALA A 413 6.04 1.33 -18.50
C ALA A 413 6.52 -0.12 -18.67
N GLN A 414 7.23 -0.42 -19.75
CA GLN A 414 7.82 -1.75 -19.98
C GLN A 414 8.90 -2.10 -18.96
N ALA A 415 9.76 -1.13 -18.60
CA ALA A 415 10.76 -1.31 -17.56
C ALA A 415 10.11 -1.57 -16.19
N MET A 416 9.06 -0.83 -15.84
CA MET A 416 8.29 -1.05 -14.61
C MET A 416 7.64 -2.43 -14.61
N GLN A 417 6.98 -2.82 -15.71
CA GLN A 417 6.37 -4.14 -15.83
C GLN A 417 7.39 -5.27 -15.63
N LYS A 418 8.60 -5.11 -16.17
CA LYS A 418 9.68 -6.10 -16.05
C LYS A 418 10.29 -6.17 -14.65
N HIS A 419 10.51 -5.03 -14.00
CA HIS A 419 11.22 -4.96 -12.71
C HIS A 419 10.29 -5.04 -11.49
N LEU A 420 9.04 -4.60 -11.63
CA LEU A 420 8.07 -4.45 -10.55
C LEU A 420 6.82 -5.34 -10.73
N GLY A 421 6.63 -5.90 -11.92
CA GLY A 421 5.43 -6.68 -12.26
C GLY A 421 4.18 -5.85 -12.54
N ALA A 422 4.26 -4.52 -12.42
CA ALA A 422 3.17 -3.59 -12.67
C ALA A 422 3.70 -2.23 -13.17
N SER A 423 2.87 -1.50 -13.92
CA SER A 423 3.12 -0.10 -14.25
C SER A 423 2.55 0.82 -13.16
N LEU A 424 3.38 1.75 -12.69
CA LEU A 424 3.03 2.71 -11.64
C LEU A 424 3.20 4.15 -12.17
N PRO A 425 2.50 5.15 -11.59
CA PRO A 425 2.77 6.56 -11.87
C PRO A 425 4.25 6.92 -11.70
N LEU A 426 4.78 7.85 -12.49
CA LEU A 426 6.22 8.17 -12.61
C LEU A 426 6.75 9.17 -11.55
N ASP A 427 5.99 9.46 -10.50
CA ASP A 427 6.29 10.53 -9.53
C ASP A 427 5.90 10.19 -8.07
N LEU A 428 5.76 8.91 -7.75
CA LEU A 428 5.42 8.42 -6.42
C LEU A 428 6.54 8.70 -5.40
N THR A 429 6.15 9.14 -4.20
CA THR A 429 7.01 9.12 -3.00
C THR A 429 7.18 7.68 -2.48
N ALA A 430 8.19 7.41 -1.65
CA ALA A 430 8.41 6.08 -1.05
C ALA A 430 7.15 5.52 -0.37
N ASP A 431 6.49 6.30 0.48
CA ASP A 431 5.24 5.88 1.14
C ASP A 431 4.06 5.70 0.16
N ALA A 432 4.13 6.25 -1.05
CA ALA A 432 3.05 6.15 -2.04
C ALA A 432 3.25 4.92 -2.90
N PHE A 433 4.52 4.58 -3.13
CA PHE A 433 4.94 3.32 -3.71
C PHE A 433 4.56 2.16 -2.79
N ILE A 434 4.89 2.23 -1.49
CA ILE A 434 4.51 1.17 -0.53
C ILE A 434 2.98 1.02 -0.45
N ALA A 435 2.25 2.13 -0.41
CA ALA A 435 0.78 2.11 -0.36
C ALA A 435 0.11 1.83 -1.72
N SER A 436 0.86 1.52 -2.78
CA SER A 436 0.28 1.18 -4.07
C SER A 436 -0.27 -0.25 -4.07
N GLN A 437 -1.36 -0.49 -4.78
CA GLN A 437 -2.04 -1.79 -4.80
C GLN A 437 -1.08 -2.95 -5.12
N PRO A 438 -0.20 -2.89 -6.14
CA PRO A 438 0.68 -4.02 -6.46
C PRO A 438 1.69 -4.36 -5.35
N ILE A 439 2.11 -3.37 -4.56
CA ILE A 439 3.02 -3.59 -3.43
C ILE A 439 2.26 -4.09 -2.21
N GLN A 440 1.06 -3.54 -1.96
CA GLN A 440 0.18 -4.04 -0.90
C GLN A 440 -0.26 -5.48 -1.19
N ASP A 441 -0.56 -5.86 -2.43
CA ASP A 441 -0.93 -7.23 -2.78
C ASP A 441 0.20 -8.22 -2.43
N GLN A 442 1.46 -7.88 -2.74
CA GLN A 442 2.62 -8.68 -2.35
C GLN A 442 2.78 -8.79 -0.83
N LEU A 443 2.55 -7.69 -0.10
CA LEU A 443 2.60 -7.67 1.36
C LEU A 443 1.48 -8.52 1.97
N HIS A 444 0.25 -8.43 1.44
CA HIS A 444 -0.90 -9.23 1.89
C HIS A 444 -0.71 -10.71 1.59
N GLU A 445 -0.18 -11.06 0.42
CA GLU A 445 0.10 -12.45 0.04
C GLU A 445 1.15 -13.07 0.98
N ALA A 446 2.20 -12.31 1.31
CA ALA A 446 3.30 -12.80 2.15
C ALA A 446 2.97 -12.84 3.65
N LEU A 447 2.27 -11.82 4.18
CA LEU A 447 2.04 -11.67 5.62
C LEU A 447 0.64 -12.09 6.06
N GLN A 448 -0.30 -12.25 5.13
CA GLN A 448 -1.68 -12.72 5.39
C GLN A 448 -2.34 -12.04 6.59
N PRO A 449 -2.44 -10.69 6.61
CA PRO A 449 -3.05 -9.98 7.72
C PRO A 449 -4.50 -10.42 7.91
N ARG A 450 -4.99 -10.35 9.15
CA ARG A 450 -6.37 -10.74 9.44
C ARG A 450 -7.40 -9.76 8.85
N ASP A 451 -7.06 -8.47 8.86
CA ASP A 451 -7.82 -7.44 8.17
C ASP A 451 -7.25 -7.28 6.75
N GLU A 452 -8.01 -7.77 5.76
CA GLU A 452 -7.64 -7.70 4.33
C GLU A 452 -7.59 -6.26 3.79
N GLN A 453 -8.09 -5.27 4.54
CA GLN A 453 -8.05 -3.86 4.17
C GLN A 453 -6.91 -3.10 4.84
N MET A 454 -6.13 -3.76 5.70
CA MET A 454 -5.03 -3.13 6.42
C MET A 454 -3.93 -2.69 5.46
N ILE A 455 -3.55 -1.41 5.51
CA ILE A 455 -2.36 -0.95 4.80
C ILE A 455 -1.13 -1.35 5.61
N ILE A 456 -0.30 -2.23 5.05
CA ILE A 456 0.93 -2.71 5.68
C ILE A 456 2.07 -1.74 5.36
N THR A 457 2.73 -1.22 6.38
CA THR A 457 3.93 -0.37 6.24
C THR A 457 5.22 -1.19 6.41
N LEU A 458 6.36 -0.58 6.05
CA LEU A 458 7.69 -1.22 6.12
C LEU A 458 8.54 -0.73 7.31
N ASP A 459 7.95 0.01 8.24
CA ASP A 459 8.62 0.62 9.39
C ASP A 459 8.13 0.08 10.73
N LEU A 460 7.40 -1.04 10.72
CA LEU A 460 6.87 -1.66 11.93
C LEU A 460 8.00 -2.14 12.84
N THR A 461 7.99 -1.72 14.09
CA THR A 461 8.87 -2.30 15.12
C THR A 461 8.47 -3.75 15.41
N PRO A 462 9.34 -4.57 16.04
CA PRO A 462 8.98 -5.94 16.42
C PRO A 462 7.69 -6.02 17.25
N GLU A 463 7.46 -5.06 18.16
CA GLU A 463 6.23 -5.01 18.95
C GLU A 463 5.01 -4.65 18.11
N GLN A 464 5.13 -3.67 17.21
CA GLN A 464 4.04 -3.28 16.32
C GLN A 464 3.69 -4.40 15.34
N PHE A 465 4.69 -5.08 14.77
CA PHE A 465 4.50 -6.24 13.90
C PHE A 465 3.76 -7.35 14.65
N ARG A 466 4.17 -7.67 15.88
CA ARG A 466 3.48 -8.65 16.72
C ARG A 466 2.02 -8.25 16.93
N ASP A 467 1.78 -7.03 17.37
CA ASP A 467 0.46 -6.61 17.85
C ASP A 467 -0.54 -6.41 16.70
N GLN A 468 -0.07 -5.99 15.52
CA GLN A 468 -0.93 -5.69 14.38
C GLN A 468 -1.10 -6.87 13.41
N LEU A 469 -0.09 -7.73 13.25
CA LEU A 469 -0.13 -8.84 12.28
C LEU A 469 -0.27 -10.21 12.93
N LEU A 470 0.55 -10.53 13.93
CA LEU A 470 0.55 -11.87 14.53
C LEU A 470 -0.60 -12.07 15.52
N LEU A 471 -0.74 -11.16 16.49
CA LEU A 471 -1.68 -11.28 17.60
C LEU A 471 -3.14 -11.47 17.15
N PRO A 472 -3.67 -10.76 16.14
CA PRO A 472 -5.04 -10.97 15.67
C PRO A 472 -5.30 -12.40 15.16
N HIS A 473 -4.31 -13.06 14.56
CA HIS A 473 -4.44 -14.45 14.11
C HIS A 473 -4.62 -15.40 15.30
N TYR A 474 -3.78 -15.24 16.32
CA TYR A 474 -3.84 -16.05 17.54
C TYR A 474 -5.12 -15.82 18.36
N LEU A 475 -5.58 -14.57 18.45
CA LEU A 475 -6.84 -14.24 19.10
C LEU A 475 -8.03 -14.89 18.39
N ALA A 476 -8.10 -14.75 17.06
CA ALA A 476 -9.18 -15.35 16.27
C ALA A 476 -9.21 -16.88 16.39
N TYR A 477 -8.04 -17.53 16.34
CA TYR A 477 -7.94 -18.98 16.55
C TYR A 477 -8.41 -19.39 17.95
N ALA A 478 -7.99 -18.67 18.99
CA ALA A 478 -8.36 -18.96 20.36
C ALA A 478 -9.86 -18.73 20.62
N GLU A 479 -10.45 -17.68 20.06
CA GLU A 479 -11.88 -17.40 20.16
C GLU A 479 -12.74 -18.44 19.41
N ALA A 480 -12.32 -18.85 18.21
CA ALA A 480 -12.99 -19.89 17.45
C ALA A 480 -12.98 -21.23 18.20
N GLU A 481 -11.84 -21.62 18.76
CA GLU A 481 -11.72 -22.84 19.56
C GLU A 481 -12.54 -22.71 20.85
N ARG A 482 -12.54 -21.55 21.53
CA ARG A 482 -13.40 -21.29 22.69
C ARG A 482 -14.87 -21.53 22.33
N GLN A 483 -15.34 -20.93 21.23
CA GLN A 483 -16.73 -21.02 20.81
C GLN A 483 -17.11 -22.48 20.48
N ARG A 484 -16.26 -23.18 19.74
CA ARG A 484 -16.44 -24.61 19.43
C ARG A 484 -16.58 -25.46 20.69
N LEU A 485 -15.73 -25.23 21.69
CA LEU A 485 -15.77 -25.97 22.96
C LEU A 485 -17.08 -25.73 23.72
N TYR A 486 -17.61 -24.51 23.69
CA TYR A 486 -18.92 -24.19 24.29
C TYR A 486 -20.07 -24.87 23.55
N ASP A 487 -20.08 -24.84 22.22
CA ASP A 487 -21.13 -25.44 21.40
C ASP A 487 -21.17 -26.97 21.56
N ASP A 488 -19.99 -27.59 21.69
CA ASP A 488 -19.82 -29.03 21.88
C ASP A 488 -20.19 -29.54 23.28
N ALA A 489 -20.31 -28.65 24.28
CA ALA A 489 -20.51 -29.02 25.68
C ALA A 489 -21.79 -29.84 25.92
N GLN A 490 -22.86 -29.55 25.18
CA GLN A 490 -24.13 -30.28 25.30
C GLN A 490 -24.00 -31.75 24.85
N LEU A 491 -23.07 -32.04 23.94
CA LEU A 491 -22.84 -33.39 23.41
C LEU A 491 -22.12 -34.31 24.42
N LEU A 492 -21.59 -33.77 25.53
CA LEU A 492 -20.88 -34.51 26.58
C LEU A 492 -21.81 -35.08 27.68
N ALA A 493 -23.11 -34.75 27.64
CA ALA A 493 -24.08 -35.19 28.63
C ALA A 493 -24.34 -36.71 28.59
N ASN A 494 -24.94 -37.26 29.65
CA ASN A 494 -25.34 -38.67 29.68
C ASN A 494 -26.34 -38.98 28.56
N GLY A 495 -26.08 -40.05 27.81
CA GLY A 495 -26.89 -40.47 26.67
C GLY A 495 -26.62 -39.71 25.36
N GLN A 496 -25.65 -38.80 25.34
CA GLN A 496 -25.27 -38.05 24.13
C GLN A 496 -24.10 -38.71 23.38
N PRO A 497 -23.89 -38.39 22.09
CA PRO A 497 -22.89 -39.06 21.26
C PRO A 497 -21.45 -38.99 21.80
N ARG A 498 -21.10 -37.94 22.55
CA ARG A 498 -19.75 -37.72 23.10
C ARG A 498 -19.68 -37.94 24.61
N GLU A 499 -20.64 -38.67 25.21
CA GLU A 499 -20.65 -39.00 26.64
C GLU A 499 -19.31 -39.59 27.11
N GLU A 500 -18.79 -40.59 26.38
CA GLU A 500 -17.54 -41.28 26.73
C GLU A 500 -16.32 -40.37 26.68
N GLU A 501 -16.34 -39.35 25.82
CA GLU A 501 -15.29 -38.35 25.74
C GLU A 501 -15.32 -37.43 26.97
N GLY A 502 -16.52 -36.96 27.34
CA GLY A 502 -16.72 -36.17 28.57
C GLY A 502 -16.27 -36.92 29.82
N LYS A 503 -16.60 -38.21 29.92
CA LYS A 503 -16.14 -39.09 31.02
C LYS A 503 -14.62 -39.26 31.01
N GLN A 504 -13.97 -39.25 29.85
CA GLN A 504 -12.52 -39.34 29.74
C GLN A 504 -11.81 -38.07 30.22
N TYR A 505 -12.37 -36.89 29.98
CA TYR A 505 -11.83 -35.63 30.52
C TYR A 505 -11.80 -35.65 32.05
N VAL A 506 -12.92 -36.03 32.66
CA VAL A 506 -13.02 -36.21 34.13
C VAL A 506 -12.02 -37.27 34.61
N ARG A 507 -11.92 -38.41 33.91
CA ARG A 507 -10.98 -39.50 34.24
C ARG A 507 -9.53 -39.00 34.26
N ALA A 508 -9.13 -38.17 33.30
CA ALA A 508 -7.78 -37.63 33.19
C ALA A 508 -7.40 -36.68 34.35
N LEU A 509 -8.37 -35.99 34.95
CA LEU A 509 -8.13 -35.13 36.12
C LEU A 509 -8.10 -35.90 37.44
N ILE A 510 -8.96 -36.92 37.59
CA ILE A 510 -9.17 -37.59 38.88
C ILE A 510 -8.28 -38.83 39.07
N VAL A 511 -8.07 -39.63 38.02
CA VAL A 511 -7.38 -40.93 38.16
C VAL A 511 -5.92 -40.80 38.58
N PRO A 512 -5.08 -39.92 37.97
CA PRO A 512 -3.67 -39.88 38.33
C PRO A 512 -3.42 -39.54 39.81
N PRO A 513 -4.08 -38.53 40.43
CA PRO A 513 -3.92 -38.25 41.87
C PRO A 513 -4.37 -39.39 42.78
N ILE A 514 -5.49 -40.06 42.47
CA ILE A 514 -6.00 -41.18 43.26
C ILE A 514 -5.04 -42.38 43.17
N ALA A 515 -4.60 -42.71 41.96
CA ALA A 515 -3.63 -43.79 41.73
C ALA A 515 -2.31 -43.50 42.44
N MET A 516 -1.83 -42.26 42.38
CA MET A 516 -0.62 -41.81 43.06
C MET A 516 -0.75 -41.95 44.57
N GLY A 517 -1.88 -41.53 45.14
CA GLY A 517 -2.14 -41.66 46.57
C GLY A 517 -2.21 -43.12 47.06
N PHE A 518 -2.89 -44.01 46.33
CA PHE A 518 -2.90 -45.44 46.65
C PHE A 518 -1.51 -46.07 46.51
N SER A 519 -0.79 -45.72 45.45
CA SER A 519 0.56 -46.21 45.19
C SER A 519 1.52 -45.81 46.31
N LEU A 520 1.54 -44.53 46.69
CA LEU A 520 2.30 -44.03 47.84
C LEU A 520 1.95 -44.77 49.13
N PHE A 521 0.66 -44.91 49.42
CA PHE A 521 0.18 -45.59 50.62
C PHE A 521 0.68 -47.03 50.69
N PHE A 522 0.51 -47.82 49.63
CA PHE A 522 0.94 -49.21 49.63
C PHE A 522 2.46 -49.38 49.58
N ALA A 523 3.18 -48.52 48.84
CA ALA A 523 4.63 -48.50 48.84
C ALA A 523 5.17 -48.28 50.26
N LEU A 524 4.66 -47.27 50.97
CA LEU A 524 5.16 -46.91 52.30
C LEU A 524 4.79 -47.95 53.36
N VAL A 525 3.55 -48.45 53.36
CA VAL A 525 3.14 -49.50 54.31
C VAL A 525 3.92 -50.80 54.06
N ASN A 526 4.18 -51.16 52.81
CA ASN A 526 5.02 -52.32 52.49
C ASN A 526 6.48 -52.09 52.83
N ALA A 527 7.04 -50.88 52.66
CA ALA A 527 8.40 -50.53 53.04
C ALA A 527 8.62 -50.58 54.56
N ILE A 528 7.69 -50.01 55.35
CA ILE A 528 7.66 -50.14 56.81
C ILE A 528 7.61 -51.63 57.20
N GLY A 529 6.78 -52.38 56.49
CA GLY A 529 6.78 -53.82 56.55
C GLY A 529 8.19 -54.38 56.33
N LEU A 530 8.80 -54.16 55.17
CA LEU A 530 10.09 -54.71 54.80
C LEU A 530 11.15 -54.44 55.88
N ALA A 531 11.21 -53.20 56.39
CA ALA A 531 12.07 -52.81 57.51
C ALA A 531 11.79 -53.62 58.78
N ALA A 532 10.52 -53.79 59.16
CA ALA A 532 10.13 -54.57 60.33
C ALA A 532 10.44 -56.08 60.21
N SER A 533 10.66 -56.61 59.00
CA SER A 533 11.11 -58.00 58.80
C SER A 533 12.60 -58.22 59.04
N VAL A 534 13.44 -57.18 58.91
CA VAL A 534 14.91 -57.30 59.03
C VAL A 534 15.34 -57.85 60.40
N PRO A 535 14.88 -57.33 61.55
CA PRO A 535 15.30 -57.86 62.85
C PRO A 535 14.86 -59.31 63.09
N VAL A 536 13.73 -59.71 62.49
CA VAL A 536 13.20 -61.08 62.59
C VAL A 536 14.05 -62.05 61.76
N LEU A 537 14.48 -61.64 60.56
CA LEU A 537 15.37 -62.42 59.69
C LEU A 537 16.78 -62.54 60.29
N MET A 538 17.31 -61.46 60.88
CA MET A 538 18.58 -61.44 61.60
C MET A 538 18.56 -62.19 62.94
N GLY A 539 17.41 -62.75 63.34
CA GLY A 539 17.31 -63.60 64.53
C GLY A 539 17.27 -62.85 65.87
N SER A 540 16.88 -61.57 65.86
CA SER A 540 16.72 -60.79 67.10
C SER A 540 15.70 -61.43 68.05
N LYS A 541 16.06 -61.52 69.34
CA LYS A 541 15.18 -62.05 70.40
C LYS A 541 14.14 -61.01 70.88
N ARG A 542 14.30 -59.73 70.52
CA ARG A 542 13.42 -58.64 70.97
C ARG A 542 12.11 -58.63 70.17
N ARG A 543 11.06 -59.24 70.73
CA ARG A 543 9.74 -59.36 70.08
C ARG A 543 9.01 -58.02 69.90
N TRP A 544 9.33 -57.00 70.68
CA TRP A 544 8.71 -55.67 70.57
C TRP A 544 9.29 -54.83 69.42
N LEU A 545 10.51 -55.13 68.97
CA LEU A 545 11.24 -54.32 67.98
C LEU A 545 10.53 -54.23 66.62
N PRO A 546 10.01 -55.32 66.02
CA PRO A 546 9.22 -55.23 64.79
C PRO A 546 7.94 -54.41 64.92
N HIS A 547 7.28 -54.44 66.09
CA HIS A 547 6.08 -53.66 66.34
C HIS A 547 6.42 -52.18 66.53
N ALA A 548 7.51 -51.86 67.22
CA ALA A 548 8.02 -50.50 67.32
C ALA A 548 8.42 -49.91 65.96
N ILE A 549 9.05 -50.69 65.08
CA ILE A 549 9.35 -50.25 63.70
C ILE A 549 8.07 -49.98 62.91
N LYS A 550 7.03 -50.82 63.07
CA LYS A 550 5.75 -50.60 62.38
C LYS A 550 5.04 -49.33 62.86
N VAL A 551 4.89 -49.17 64.18
CA VAL A 551 4.19 -48.01 64.77
C VAL A 551 5.00 -46.74 64.56
N GLY A 552 6.30 -46.77 64.83
CA GLY A 552 7.20 -45.65 64.62
C GLY A 552 7.33 -45.28 63.15
N GLY A 553 7.47 -46.26 62.26
CA GLY A 553 7.52 -46.05 60.82
C GLY A 553 6.23 -45.44 60.27
N LEU A 554 5.07 -45.92 60.73
CA LEU A 554 3.77 -45.34 60.35
C LEU A 554 3.62 -43.91 60.86
N ALA A 555 4.01 -43.64 62.11
CA ALA A 555 4.01 -42.29 62.65
C ALA A 555 4.92 -41.36 61.84
N VAL A 556 6.15 -41.78 61.53
CA VAL A 556 7.11 -41.03 60.71
C VAL A 556 6.56 -40.74 59.33
N VAL A 557 5.99 -41.73 58.64
CA VAL A 557 5.43 -41.56 57.29
C VAL A 557 4.25 -40.58 57.26
N ILE A 558 3.45 -40.52 58.33
CA ILE A 558 2.32 -39.60 58.41
C ILE A 558 2.80 -38.20 58.83
N THR A 559 3.67 -38.08 59.84
CA THR A 559 4.00 -36.78 60.45
C THR A 559 5.15 -36.06 59.79
N VAL A 560 6.19 -36.75 59.32
CA VAL A 560 7.40 -36.10 58.78
C VAL A 560 7.13 -35.33 57.49
N PRO A 561 6.40 -35.87 56.48
CA PRO A 561 6.07 -35.10 55.29
C PRO A 561 5.19 -33.88 55.59
N MET A 562 4.33 -33.96 56.60
CA MET A 562 3.49 -32.82 57.02
C MET A 562 4.32 -31.69 57.67
N LEU A 563 5.51 -31.99 58.20
CA LEU A 563 6.42 -31.02 58.81
C LEU A 563 7.42 -30.43 57.82
N SER A 564 7.65 -31.06 56.67
CA SER A 564 8.51 -30.50 55.62
C SER A 564 7.77 -29.41 54.86
N SER A 565 8.27 -28.18 54.92
CA SER A 565 7.77 -27.07 54.11
C SER A 565 8.47 -27.07 52.75
N ALA A 566 7.80 -27.59 51.72
CA ALA A 566 8.27 -27.44 50.34
C ALA A 566 8.12 -25.98 49.89
N ALA A 567 9.05 -25.47 49.06
CA ALA A 567 8.97 -24.10 48.54
C ALA A 567 7.63 -23.80 47.85
N VAL A 568 7.10 -24.76 47.09
CA VAL A 568 5.80 -24.66 46.39
C VAL A 568 4.63 -24.49 47.36
N THR A 569 4.66 -25.13 48.54
CA THR A 569 3.57 -25.06 49.53
C THR A 569 3.47 -23.72 50.25
N GLN A 570 4.51 -22.88 50.12
CA GLN A 570 4.55 -21.54 50.70
C GLN A 570 4.05 -20.45 49.75
N THR A 571 3.83 -20.79 48.47
CA THR A 571 3.35 -19.83 47.47
C THR A 571 1.91 -19.39 47.78
N PRO A 572 1.56 -18.10 47.56
CA PRO A 572 0.19 -17.60 47.77
C PRO A 572 -0.85 -18.41 46.98
N THR A 573 -0.51 -18.75 45.75
CA THR A 573 -1.36 -19.49 44.81
C THR A 573 -1.61 -20.93 45.27
N TYR A 574 -0.61 -21.62 45.82
CA TYR A 574 -0.83 -22.94 46.43
C TYR A 574 -1.78 -22.86 47.63
N ARG A 575 -1.61 -21.85 48.50
CA ARG A 575 -2.45 -21.67 49.69
C ARG A 575 -3.90 -21.43 49.29
N TYR A 576 -4.14 -20.62 48.27
CA TYR A 576 -5.46 -20.43 47.67
C TYR A 576 -6.08 -21.76 47.22
N PHE A 577 -5.39 -22.51 46.36
CA PHE A 577 -5.89 -23.79 45.87
C PHE A 577 -6.14 -24.81 46.97
N ASN A 578 -5.25 -24.87 47.96
CA ASN A 578 -5.40 -25.78 49.09
C ASN A 578 -6.59 -25.38 49.98
N GLU A 579 -6.74 -24.10 50.34
CA GLU A 579 -7.87 -23.62 51.14
C GLU A 579 -9.22 -23.91 50.47
N GLU A 580 -9.32 -23.65 49.16
CA GLU A 580 -10.55 -23.88 48.42
C GLU A 580 -10.86 -25.38 48.25
N PHE A 581 -9.81 -26.19 48.05
CA PHE A 581 -9.93 -27.65 48.07
C PHE A 581 -10.40 -28.19 49.43
N GLN A 582 -9.91 -27.63 50.55
CA GLN A 582 -10.34 -28.03 51.89
C GLN A 582 -11.81 -27.66 52.19
N ARG A 583 -12.34 -26.60 51.57
CA ARG A 583 -13.76 -26.23 51.69
C ARG A 583 -14.67 -27.17 50.90
N SER A 584 -14.22 -27.62 49.74
CA SER A 584 -15.04 -28.39 48.80
C SER A 584 -14.99 -29.91 49.04
N MET A 585 -13.93 -30.42 49.69
CA MET A 585 -13.73 -31.85 49.94
C MET A 585 -13.98 -32.24 51.40
N THR A 586 -14.29 -33.51 51.66
CA THR A 586 -14.35 -34.02 53.04
C THR A 586 -13.01 -33.84 53.76
N THR A 587 -13.03 -33.60 55.08
CA THR A 587 -11.82 -33.39 55.90
C THR A 587 -10.76 -34.49 55.70
N GLY A 588 -11.20 -35.74 55.53
CA GLY A 588 -10.29 -36.86 55.25
C GLY A 588 -9.65 -36.82 53.86
N GLY A 589 -10.42 -36.45 52.83
CA GLY A 589 -9.91 -36.31 51.46
C GLY A 589 -8.93 -35.15 51.30
N ALA A 590 -9.24 -34.01 51.95
CA ALA A 590 -8.35 -32.86 52.06
C ALA A 590 -6.99 -33.24 52.67
N LEU A 591 -7.00 -33.87 53.85
CA LEU A 591 -5.78 -34.32 54.53
C LEU A 591 -4.98 -35.32 53.68
N PHE A 592 -5.66 -36.23 52.97
CA PHE A 592 -5.01 -37.19 52.10
C PHE A 592 -4.29 -36.51 50.93
N ALA A 593 -4.93 -35.55 50.25
CA ALA A 593 -4.29 -34.83 49.13
C ALA A 593 -3.09 -33.99 49.60
N THR A 594 -3.24 -33.26 50.71
CA THR A 594 -2.11 -32.50 51.30
C THR A 594 -0.96 -33.44 51.66
N TRP A 595 -1.26 -34.62 52.22
CA TRP A 595 -0.23 -35.63 52.52
C TRP A 595 0.45 -36.15 51.24
N VAL A 596 -0.28 -36.40 50.16
CA VAL A 596 0.30 -36.82 48.86
C VAL A 596 1.25 -35.75 48.32
N ILE A 597 0.82 -34.47 48.27
CA ILE A 597 1.63 -33.36 47.74
C ILE A 597 2.95 -33.19 48.52
N HIS A 598 2.92 -33.40 49.83
CA HIS A 598 4.11 -33.29 50.68
C HIS A 598 5.01 -34.53 50.59
N THR A 599 4.42 -35.71 50.42
CA THR A 599 5.17 -36.99 50.44
C THR A 599 5.76 -37.33 49.08
N GLN A 600 5.09 -36.98 47.99
CA GLN A 600 5.47 -37.33 46.63
C GLN A 600 6.87 -36.81 46.22
N PRO A 601 7.25 -35.53 46.46
CA PRO A 601 8.56 -35.03 46.05
C PRO A 601 9.74 -35.74 46.73
N VAL A 602 9.54 -36.22 47.97
CA VAL A 602 10.55 -36.96 48.73
C VAL A 602 10.83 -38.34 48.10
N ILE A 603 9.80 -38.98 47.55
CA ILE A 603 9.88 -40.34 47.01
C ILE A 603 10.16 -40.35 45.51
N TYR A 604 9.79 -39.28 44.80
CA TYR A 604 9.91 -39.17 43.34
C TYR A 604 11.30 -39.49 42.81
N SER A 605 12.37 -38.98 43.45
CA SER A 605 13.76 -39.24 43.05
C SER A 605 14.13 -40.72 43.14
N ILE A 606 13.64 -41.41 44.18
CA ILE A 606 13.83 -42.85 44.39
C ILE A 606 13.06 -43.64 43.33
N GLY A 607 11.83 -43.22 43.01
CA GLY A 607 11.01 -43.82 41.96
C GLY A 607 11.64 -43.69 40.57
N ARG A 608 12.15 -42.51 40.23
CA ARG A 608 12.85 -42.25 38.97
C ARG A 608 14.13 -43.07 38.82
N PHE A 609 14.78 -43.45 39.93
CA PHE A 609 15.85 -44.43 39.87
C PHE A 609 15.32 -45.85 39.62
N ALA A 610 14.21 -46.22 40.25
CA ALA A 610 13.60 -47.54 40.09
C ALA A 610 13.09 -47.80 38.64
N THR A 611 12.72 -46.76 37.88
CA THR A 611 12.30 -46.91 36.48
C THR A 611 13.37 -47.47 35.55
N TYR A 612 14.66 -47.34 35.89
CA TYR A 612 15.74 -47.96 35.11
C TYR A 612 15.78 -49.49 35.23
N ILE A 613 15.15 -50.05 36.27
CA ILE A 613 15.25 -51.47 36.62
C ILE A 613 13.89 -52.19 36.46
N ALA A 614 12.78 -51.46 36.62
CA ALA A 614 11.43 -51.98 36.46
C ALA A 614 10.71 -51.28 35.29
N PRO A 615 10.56 -51.91 34.11
CA PRO A 615 9.79 -51.36 32.98
C PRO A 615 8.27 -51.32 33.28
N PRO A 616 7.43 -50.66 32.46
CA PRO A 616 5.98 -50.67 32.65
C PRO A 616 5.40 -52.07 32.46
N LEU A 617 4.47 -52.44 33.34
CA LEU A 617 3.77 -53.74 33.30
C LEU A 617 2.69 -53.77 32.22
N VAL A 618 2.16 -52.61 31.85
CA VAL A 618 1.16 -52.43 30.80
C VAL A 618 1.68 -51.33 29.87
N SER A 619 1.85 -51.64 28.59
CA SER A 619 2.14 -50.65 27.55
C SER A 619 0.84 -50.15 26.93
N GLY A 620 0.67 -48.84 26.78
CA GLY A 620 -0.36 -48.28 25.90
C GLY A 620 -0.01 -48.60 24.44
N ASP A 621 -1.01 -48.93 23.62
CA ASP A 621 -0.84 -49.10 22.17
C ASP A 621 -0.59 -47.75 21.49
N SER A 622 0.63 -47.23 21.58
CA SER A 622 1.19 -46.24 20.63
C SER A 622 2.68 -46.03 20.88
N ASN A 623 3.41 -45.81 19.78
CA ASN A 623 4.86 -45.65 19.73
C ASN A 623 5.42 -44.66 20.76
N ALA A 624 6.60 -44.99 21.27
CA ALA A 624 7.61 -44.15 21.92
C ALA A 624 7.16 -42.84 22.58
N ILE A 625 7.46 -42.73 23.87
CA ILE A 625 7.61 -41.47 24.61
C ILE A 625 8.52 -40.53 23.81
N GLU A 626 7.94 -39.68 22.97
CA GLU A 626 8.65 -38.58 22.32
C GLU A 626 8.97 -37.55 23.40
N ARG A 627 10.26 -37.50 23.76
CA ARG A 627 10.84 -36.28 24.34
C ARG A 627 10.74 -35.19 23.26
N PRO A 628 10.49 -33.93 23.61
CA PRO A 628 10.54 -32.85 22.65
C PRO A 628 11.98 -32.75 22.14
N ARG A 629 12.22 -33.33 20.96
CA ARG A 629 13.31 -32.92 20.08
C ARG A 629 12.64 -32.06 19.03
N GLY A 630 13.24 -30.89 18.77
CA GLY A 630 12.79 -29.94 17.78
C GLY A 630 12.42 -30.66 16.49
N VAL A 631 11.26 -30.29 15.96
CA VAL A 631 10.81 -30.73 14.64
C VAL A 631 10.72 -29.48 13.80
N ASP A 632 11.52 -29.53 12.75
CA ASP A 632 11.55 -28.65 11.60
C ASP A 632 10.16 -28.53 10.96
N GLN A 633 9.96 -27.39 10.29
CA GLN A 633 8.91 -27.13 9.30
C GLN A 633 8.64 -28.34 8.40
N GLU A 634 7.38 -28.74 8.28
CA GLU A 634 6.69 -28.85 6.99
C GLU A 634 5.27 -29.44 7.14
N THR A 635 4.32 -28.76 6.49
CA THR A 635 3.05 -29.26 5.94
C THR A 635 1.90 -29.63 6.89
N LEU A 636 0.94 -28.72 7.00
CA LEU A 636 -0.49 -29.07 7.06
C LEU A 636 -1.23 -28.33 5.94
N GLY A 637 -1.15 -28.93 4.74
CA GLY A 637 -2.05 -28.62 3.65
C GLY A 637 -3.39 -29.36 3.80
N VAL A 638 -4.47 -28.60 3.60
CA VAL A 638 -5.65 -28.90 2.76
C VAL A 638 -6.26 -30.31 2.82
N ALA A 639 -7.54 -30.36 3.23
CA ALA A 639 -8.57 -31.18 2.59
C ALA A 639 -10.01 -30.69 2.92
N GLU A 640 -10.51 -29.84 2.03
CA GLU A 640 -11.82 -29.79 1.36
C GLU A 640 -13.17 -30.28 1.95
N GLN A 641 -14.14 -29.39 1.68
CA GLN A 641 -15.51 -29.60 1.16
C GLN A 641 -16.67 -29.95 2.10
N ALA A 642 -17.52 -28.94 2.37
CA ALA A 642 -18.97 -29.07 2.32
C ALA A 642 -19.67 -27.73 2.01
N SER A 643 -19.95 -27.54 0.73
CA SER A 643 -21.25 -27.12 0.17
C SER A 643 -22.03 -25.96 0.80
N GLY A 644 -21.95 -24.83 0.10
CA GLY A 644 -23.02 -23.94 -0.36
C GLY A 644 -24.31 -23.82 0.45
N GLU A 645 -24.54 -22.61 0.97
CA GLU A 645 -25.88 -22.05 1.04
C GLU A 645 -25.87 -20.53 0.82
N THR A 646 -26.89 -20.12 0.10
CA THR A 646 -27.12 -18.89 -0.67
C THR A 646 -27.29 -17.63 0.20
N LEU A 647 -26.82 -16.51 -0.35
CA LEU A 647 -26.99 -15.12 0.08
C LEU A 647 -28.46 -14.76 0.36
N ALA A 648 -28.68 -14.03 1.46
CA ALA A 648 -29.82 -13.13 1.66
C ALA A 648 -29.30 -11.74 2.06
N GLU A 649 -29.79 -10.72 1.36
CA GLU A 649 -29.44 -9.30 1.49
C GLU A 649 -29.80 -8.67 2.86
N PRO A 650 -29.18 -7.53 3.22
CA PRO A 650 -29.37 -6.86 4.50
C PRO A 650 -30.55 -5.88 4.49
N ALA A 651 -31.17 -5.73 5.66
CA ALA A 651 -32.19 -4.74 5.95
C ALA A 651 -31.58 -3.42 6.46
N ASP A 652 -32.25 -2.32 6.08
CA ASP A 652 -32.52 -1.07 6.81
C ASP A 652 -31.40 -0.35 7.61
N SER A 653 -31.17 0.90 7.20
CA SER A 653 -30.71 2.03 8.04
C SER A 653 -31.85 2.51 8.97
N PRO A 654 -31.72 3.52 9.88
CA PRO A 654 -30.58 4.28 10.46
C PRO A 654 -30.74 4.33 12.04
N PRO A 655 -30.28 5.31 12.86
CA PRO A 655 -29.40 6.48 12.66
C PRO A 655 -28.23 6.62 13.68
N SER A 656 -27.42 7.67 13.44
CA SER A 656 -26.31 8.21 14.24
C SER A 656 -26.46 8.15 15.76
N PRO A 657 -25.33 8.19 16.49
CA PRO A 657 -25.11 9.40 17.30
C PRO A 657 -23.66 9.91 17.39
N LEU A 658 -23.59 11.24 17.40
CA LEU A 658 -22.86 12.08 18.36
C LEU A 658 -21.32 12.17 18.28
N GLU A 659 -20.92 13.35 17.81
CA GLU A 659 -19.67 14.05 18.06
C GLU A 659 -19.21 13.98 19.51
N ILE A 660 -17.92 13.70 19.71
CA ILE A 660 -17.17 14.14 20.88
C ILE A 660 -15.96 14.90 20.37
N GLN A 661 -15.99 16.22 20.61
CA GLN A 661 -14.86 17.13 20.46
C GLN A 661 -13.76 16.74 21.44
N GLU A 662 -12.55 16.50 20.95
CA GLU A 662 -11.34 16.60 21.76
C GLU A 662 -10.39 17.67 21.22
N ASN A 663 -10.08 18.56 22.15
CA ASN A 663 -9.46 19.86 21.98
C ASN A 663 -7.93 19.66 22.12
N VAL A 664 -7.17 19.79 21.04
CA VAL A 664 -5.70 19.83 21.11
C VAL A 664 -5.24 21.21 20.65
N ASN A 665 -4.88 22.03 21.65
CA ASN A 665 -4.23 23.32 21.48
C ASN A 665 -2.92 23.16 20.68
N GLN A 666 -2.93 23.60 19.42
CA GLN A 666 -1.72 23.96 18.68
C GLN A 666 -1.46 25.45 18.84
N GLY A 667 -0.18 25.80 19.01
CA GLY A 667 0.28 27.16 19.21
C GLY A 667 -0.24 28.11 18.13
N ALA A 668 -0.87 29.19 18.57
CA ALA A 668 -1.51 30.18 17.75
C ALA A 668 -0.53 30.81 16.73
N LEU A 669 -0.78 30.52 15.45
CA LEU A 669 -0.56 31.46 14.36
C LEU A 669 -1.53 32.64 14.54
N PRO A 670 -1.16 33.87 14.16
CA PRO A 670 -1.94 35.07 14.49
C PRO A 670 -3.32 35.09 13.82
N ASP A 671 -4.35 35.21 14.67
CA ASP A 671 -5.75 35.68 14.50
C ASP A 671 -6.41 35.53 13.10
N GLU A 672 -7.37 34.60 12.99
CA GLU A 672 -8.01 34.13 11.74
C GLU A 672 -9.17 34.99 11.18
N ASP A 673 -9.55 36.12 11.78
CA ASP A 673 -10.85 36.75 11.44
C ASP A 673 -10.79 38.07 10.64
N ARG A 674 -9.83 38.22 9.72
CA ARG A 674 -9.88 39.29 8.69
C ARG A 674 -9.73 38.73 7.28
N PRO A 675 -10.66 39.05 6.35
CA PRO A 675 -10.55 38.60 4.96
C PRO A 675 -9.29 39.20 4.32
N LEU A 676 -8.32 38.34 4.00
CA LEU A 676 -7.16 38.71 3.19
C LEU A 676 -7.62 39.00 1.76
N SER A 677 -7.61 40.27 1.32
CA SER A 677 -7.92 40.59 -0.08
C SER A 677 -6.75 40.21 -1.00
N VAL A 678 -6.78 39.02 -1.57
CA VAL A 678 -5.73 38.58 -2.50
C VAL A 678 -5.87 39.33 -3.82
N VAL A 679 -4.81 40.03 -4.24
CA VAL A 679 -4.78 40.72 -5.53
C VAL A 679 -3.99 39.90 -6.54
N HIS A 680 -4.66 39.52 -7.63
CA HIS A 680 -4.02 38.83 -8.75
C HIS A 680 -3.20 39.82 -9.59
N LEU A 681 -1.92 39.52 -9.80
CA LEU A 681 -1.05 40.36 -10.62
C LEU A 681 -1.14 39.93 -12.08
N ASP A 682 -1.39 40.90 -12.96
CA ASP A 682 -1.51 40.65 -14.39
C ASP A 682 -0.15 40.79 -15.08
N VAL A 683 0.33 39.72 -15.70
CA VAL A 683 1.61 39.72 -16.42
C VAL A 683 1.60 40.66 -17.64
N SER A 684 0.43 41.08 -18.13
CA SER A 684 0.31 41.99 -19.29
C SER A 684 0.90 43.38 -19.05
N THR A 685 1.09 43.76 -17.78
CA THR A 685 1.67 45.06 -17.38
C THR A 685 2.79 44.85 -16.36
N PRO A 686 3.73 45.81 -16.21
CA PRO A 686 4.86 45.65 -15.30
C PRO A 686 4.45 45.35 -13.85
N LEU A 687 4.91 44.19 -13.32
CA LEU A 687 4.52 43.68 -12.00
C LEU A 687 4.92 44.64 -10.86
N GLU A 688 6.08 45.29 -10.95
CA GLU A 688 6.56 46.24 -9.95
C GLU A 688 5.69 47.50 -9.84
N ASN A 689 5.11 47.96 -10.97
CA ASN A 689 4.21 49.11 -10.98
C ASN A 689 2.89 48.77 -10.28
N GLN A 690 2.36 47.56 -10.52
CA GLN A 690 1.18 47.06 -9.82
C GLN A 690 1.45 46.94 -8.32
N LEU A 691 2.61 46.38 -7.95
CA LEU A 691 3.04 46.25 -6.55
C LEU A 691 3.12 47.61 -5.84
N THR A 692 3.75 48.60 -6.48
CA THR A 692 3.89 49.96 -5.93
C THR A 692 2.53 50.64 -5.75
N THR A 693 1.60 50.40 -6.68
CA THR A 693 0.23 50.94 -6.60
C THR A 693 -0.55 50.31 -5.45
N LEU A 694 -0.35 49.02 -5.20
CA LEU A 694 -0.99 48.28 -4.10
C LEU A 694 -0.48 48.71 -2.73
N LEU A 695 0.83 48.87 -2.58
CA LEU A 695 1.46 49.30 -1.33
C LEU A 695 1.02 50.71 -0.89
N ASN A 696 0.68 51.59 -1.83
CA ASN A 696 0.28 52.97 -1.54
C ASN A 696 -1.20 53.13 -1.16
N ASN A 697 -2.06 52.14 -1.44
CA ASN A 697 -3.53 52.33 -1.41
C ASN A 697 -4.27 51.51 -0.33
N THR A 698 -3.67 50.49 0.31
CA THR A 698 -4.34 49.65 1.30
C THR A 698 -3.38 48.99 2.31
N PRO A 699 -3.76 48.81 3.59
CA PRO A 699 -2.92 48.14 4.58
C PRO A 699 -3.12 46.61 4.56
N HIS A 700 -2.07 45.88 4.16
CA HIS A 700 -1.79 44.43 4.31
C HIS A 700 -2.72 43.40 3.63
N HIS A 701 -2.48 43.08 2.35
CA HIS A 701 -3.17 41.95 1.70
C HIS A 701 -2.29 41.27 0.62
N ALA A 702 -2.37 39.95 0.48
CA ALA A 702 -1.45 39.14 -0.33
C ALA A 702 -1.55 39.40 -1.84
N VAL A 703 -0.49 39.10 -2.59
CA VAL A 703 -0.50 39.09 -4.07
C VAL A 703 -0.44 37.66 -4.61
N LEU A 704 -1.17 37.39 -5.69
CA LEU A 704 -1.14 36.09 -6.39
C LEU A 704 -0.46 36.24 -7.75
N ILE A 705 0.47 35.33 -8.04
CA ILE A 705 1.07 35.16 -9.36
C ILE A 705 0.79 33.75 -9.89
N ASP A 706 0.59 33.67 -11.19
CA ASP A 706 0.57 32.39 -11.90
C ASP A 706 1.96 32.03 -12.39
N VAL A 707 2.33 30.75 -12.25
CA VAL A 707 3.62 30.25 -12.71
C VAL A 707 3.51 29.02 -13.58
N GLN A 708 4.41 28.96 -14.54
CA GLN A 708 4.55 27.88 -15.51
C GLN A 708 5.98 27.37 -15.53
N GLN A 709 6.15 26.05 -15.67
CA GLN A 709 7.47 25.41 -15.66
C GLN A 709 8.15 25.58 -17.02
N LEU A 710 9.40 26.02 -17.00
CA LEU A 710 10.31 26.13 -18.16
C LEU A 710 11.04 24.81 -18.42
N SER A 711 11.64 24.66 -19.61
CA SER A 711 12.32 23.41 -20.02
C SER A 711 13.52 23.03 -19.14
N ASP A 712 14.16 24.01 -18.50
CA ASP A 712 15.28 23.81 -17.57
C ASP A 712 14.84 23.67 -16.10
N GLY A 713 13.53 23.57 -15.86
CA GLY A 713 12.93 23.37 -14.54
C GLY A 713 12.88 24.61 -13.66
N ASN A 714 13.17 25.80 -14.19
CA ASN A 714 12.84 27.09 -13.57
C ASN A 714 11.38 27.45 -13.78
N TRP A 715 10.87 28.43 -13.03
CA TRP A 715 9.46 28.81 -13.08
C TRP A 715 9.27 30.25 -13.56
N ALA A 716 8.58 30.39 -14.69
CA ALA A 716 8.23 31.67 -15.30
C ALA A 716 6.90 32.18 -14.76
N ILE A 717 6.79 33.50 -14.54
CA ILE A 717 5.53 34.15 -14.17
C ILE A 717 4.70 34.29 -15.44
N HIS A 718 3.72 33.42 -15.61
CA HIS A 718 2.81 33.44 -16.74
C HIS A 718 1.55 32.62 -16.43
N ARG A 719 0.41 33.10 -16.91
CA ARG A 719 -0.90 32.50 -16.62
C ARG A 719 -1.27 31.33 -17.53
N SER A 720 -0.82 31.37 -18.78
CA SER A 720 -1.17 30.35 -19.78
C SER A 720 0.03 29.45 -20.06
N PRO A 721 -0.15 28.15 -20.36
CA PRO A 721 0.94 27.32 -20.87
C PRO A 721 1.39 27.75 -22.28
N VAL A 722 0.68 28.68 -22.93
CA VAL A 722 0.98 29.23 -24.26
C VAL A 722 1.15 30.75 -24.22
N ILE A 723 2.21 31.27 -24.83
CA ILE A 723 2.48 32.69 -25.06
C ILE A 723 1.88 33.08 -26.42
N THR A 724 0.93 34.01 -26.47
CA THR A 724 0.24 34.39 -27.72
C THR A 724 0.88 35.58 -28.43
N GLY A 725 1.76 36.33 -27.74
CA GLY A 725 2.28 37.61 -28.21
C GLY A 725 1.43 38.81 -27.78
N GLU A 726 0.25 38.57 -27.21
CA GLU A 726 -0.59 39.57 -26.54
C GLU A 726 -0.37 39.54 -25.03
N GLY A 727 -0.20 40.70 -24.41
CA GLY A 727 0.14 40.86 -22.99
C GLY A 727 1.56 40.40 -22.61
N THR A 728 2.09 39.36 -23.24
CA THR A 728 3.47 38.88 -23.06
C THR A 728 4.15 38.77 -24.40
N CYS A 729 5.18 39.58 -24.61
CA CYS A 729 5.99 39.50 -25.82
C CYS A 729 7.35 38.84 -25.58
N LEU A 730 7.66 37.81 -26.37
CA LEU A 730 8.97 37.18 -26.41
C LEU A 730 9.63 37.54 -27.75
N THR A 731 10.53 38.53 -27.74
CA THR A 731 10.97 39.28 -28.93
C THR A 731 11.62 38.48 -30.06
N ASN A 732 11.98 37.22 -29.81
CA ASN A 732 12.62 36.33 -30.79
C ASN A 732 11.63 35.32 -31.42
N PHE A 733 10.34 35.40 -31.08
CA PHE A 733 9.32 34.47 -31.54
C PHE A 733 8.17 35.21 -32.21
N SER A 734 7.77 34.73 -33.38
CA SER A 734 6.77 35.35 -34.24
C SER A 734 5.41 34.65 -34.22
N ARG A 735 5.24 33.63 -33.38
CA ARG A 735 4.03 32.77 -33.26
C ARG A 735 3.76 32.35 -31.82
N ALA A 736 2.57 31.78 -31.60
CA ALA A 736 2.12 31.33 -30.29
C ALA A 736 2.92 30.13 -29.78
N MET A 737 3.51 30.24 -28.59
CA MET A 737 4.54 29.30 -28.12
C MET A 737 4.18 28.61 -26.80
N ASP A 738 4.33 27.28 -26.76
CA ASP A 738 4.34 26.49 -25.52
C ASP A 738 5.51 26.91 -24.62
N ILE A 739 5.18 27.40 -23.42
CA ILE A 739 6.13 27.92 -22.45
C ILE A 739 7.06 26.84 -21.89
N SER A 740 6.64 25.58 -21.89
CA SER A 740 7.45 24.44 -21.40
C SER A 740 8.67 24.16 -22.28
N ARG A 741 8.72 24.73 -23.49
CA ARG A 741 9.85 24.64 -24.42
C ARG A 741 10.84 25.78 -24.27
N VAL A 742 10.48 26.82 -23.52
CA VAL A 742 11.32 27.99 -23.29
C VAL A 742 12.22 27.72 -22.09
N ASN A 743 13.53 27.96 -22.21
CA ASN A 743 14.43 27.89 -21.06
C ASN A 743 14.58 29.26 -20.37
N SER A 744 15.18 29.29 -19.17
CA SER A 744 15.33 30.53 -18.40
C SER A 744 16.15 31.62 -19.12
N LEU A 745 17.09 31.24 -19.98
CA LEU A 745 17.89 32.21 -20.76
C LEU A 745 17.03 32.91 -21.82
N GLN A 746 16.19 32.14 -22.53
CA GLN A 746 15.24 32.67 -23.50
C GLN A 746 14.16 33.51 -22.80
N TRP A 747 13.66 33.06 -21.64
CA TRP A 747 12.64 33.78 -20.87
C TRP A 747 13.09 35.19 -20.42
N ARG A 748 14.40 35.42 -20.24
CA ARG A 748 14.92 36.78 -19.94
C ARG A 748 14.63 37.80 -21.05
N ALA A 749 14.31 37.37 -22.26
CA ALA A 749 13.87 38.24 -23.35
C ALA A 749 12.37 38.60 -23.27
N ALA A 750 11.59 37.97 -22.38
CA ALA A 750 10.15 38.23 -22.24
C ALA A 750 9.89 39.65 -21.72
N ARG A 751 8.88 40.32 -22.28
CA ARG A 751 8.49 41.70 -21.98
C ARG A 751 6.99 41.80 -21.71
N HIS A 752 6.62 42.71 -20.82
CA HIS A 752 5.23 43.09 -20.59
C HIS A 752 4.66 43.85 -21.79
N GLY A 753 3.48 43.46 -22.25
CA GLY A 753 2.73 44.07 -23.35
C GLY A 753 2.78 43.30 -24.67
N ASP A 754 2.03 43.79 -25.65
CA ASP A 754 1.87 43.14 -26.96
C ASP A 754 3.12 43.30 -27.83
N CYS A 755 3.47 42.26 -28.59
CA CYS A 755 4.58 42.31 -29.53
C CYS A 755 4.37 43.39 -30.60
N GLY A 756 5.42 44.18 -30.84
CA GLY A 756 5.37 45.30 -31.79
C GLY A 756 4.74 46.59 -31.26
N SER A 757 4.27 46.61 -30.00
CA SER A 757 3.69 47.81 -29.40
C SER A 757 4.73 48.91 -29.12
N ASP A 758 4.27 50.16 -29.22
CA ASP A 758 5.03 51.38 -28.90
C ASP A 758 5.58 51.38 -27.46
N ALA A 759 4.91 50.67 -26.55
CA ALA A 759 5.30 50.51 -25.15
C ALA A 759 6.63 49.72 -25.02
N ILE A 760 6.75 48.60 -25.74
CA ILE A 760 7.97 47.79 -25.78
C ILE A 760 9.12 48.54 -26.46
N ALA A 761 8.82 49.30 -27.52
CA ALA A 761 9.82 50.07 -28.26
C ALA A 761 10.43 51.23 -27.44
N LYS A 762 9.67 51.83 -26.52
CA LYS A 762 10.12 53.01 -25.75
C LYS A 762 10.72 52.67 -24.39
N ARG A 763 10.20 51.67 -23.66
CA ARG A 763 10.68 51.26 -22.32
C ARG A 763 10.44 49.76 -22.07
N PRO A 764 11.33 48.87 -22.55
CA PRO A 764 11.17 47.44 -22.33
C PRO A 764 11.40 47.08 -20.86
N VAL A 765 10.43 46.42 -20.22
CA VAL A 765 10.53 45.86 -18.87
C VAL A 765 10.45 44.34 -18.95
N SER A 766 11.42 43.64 -18.36
CA SER A 766 11.51 42.18 -18.39
C SER A 766 10.59 41.52 -17.36
N ILE A 767 10.01 40.38 -17.72
CA ILE A 767 9.25 39.54 -16.79
C ILE A 767 10.24 38.66 -15.98
N PRO A 768 10.29 38.76 -14.64
CA PRO A 768 11.19 37.96 -13.82
C PRO A 768 10.75 36.49 -13.71
N LEU A 769 11.66 35.63 -13.24
CA LEU A 769 11.31 34.29 -12.75
C LEU A 769 10.62 34.38 -11.38
N ALA A 770 9.86 33.36 -11.00
CA ALA A 770 9.11 33.31 -9.75
C ALA A 770 10.01 33.51 -8.52
N ALA A 771 11.11 32.75 -8.42
CA ALA A 771 12.12 32.92 -7.37
C ALA A 771 12.73 34.33 -7.31
N ASP A 772 12.98 34.96 -8.46
CA ASP A 772 13.56 36.31 -8.51
C ASP A 772 12.54 37.36 -8.03
N PHE A 773 11.28 37.20 -8.42
CA PHE A 773 10.19 38.07 -7.96
C PHE A 773 9.91 37.90 -6.47
N ALA A 774 10.05 36.69 -5.91
CA ALA A 774 9.99 36.47 -4.47
C ALA A 774 11.04 37.32 -3.72
N ARG A 775 12.26 37.50 -4.26
CA ARG A 775 13.27 38.39 -3.67
C ARG A 775 12.88 39.87 -3.76
N VAL A 776 12.15 40.28 -4.79
CA VAL A 776 11.59 41.64 -4.89
C VAL A 776 10.59 41.87 -3.76
N ILE A 777 9.70 40.91 -3.50
CA ILE A 777 8.73 40.98 -2.39
C ILE A 777 9.40 40.91 -1.02
N GLN A 778 10.48 40.11 -0.88
CA GLN A 778 11.25 40.01 0.36
C GLN A 778 11.82 41.37 0.79
N ARG A 779 12.30 42.17 -0.16
CA ARG A 779 12.92 43.48 0.08
C ARG A 779 11.95 44.57 0.51
N ASN A 780 10.64 44.34 0.36
CA ASN A 780 9.62 45.28 0.84
C ASN A 780 9.36 45.06 2.34
N GLU A 781 9.47 46.14 3.12
CA GLU A 781 9.39 46.10 4.60
C GLU A 781 7.96 45.88 5.14
N ASP A 782 6.91 46.04 4.31
CA ASP A 782 5.49 46.08 4.73
C ASP A 782 4.80 44.69 4.92
N GLY A 783 5.55 43.59 4.97
CA GLY A 783 5.01 42.27 5.33
C GLY A 783 4.08 41.62 4.29
N LEU A 784 4.14 42.03 3.01
CA LEU A 784 3.32 41.49 1.92
C LEU A 784 3.50 39.96 1.75
N ALA A 785 2.40 39.21 1.67
CA ALA A 785 2.44 37.77 1.39
C ALA A 785 2.35 37.48 -0.12
N LEU A 786 3.02 36.42 -0.58
CA LEU A 786 3.02 35.95 -1.96
C LEU A 786 2.33 34.59 -2.07
N TRP A 787 1.32 34.52 -2.93
CA TRP A 787 0.65 33.31 -3.33
C TRP A 787 1.14 32.93 -4.72
N VAL A 788 1.61 31.70 -4.88
CA VAL A 788 2.16 31.21 -6.14
C VAL A 788 1.29 30.07 -6.64
N HIS A 789 0.58 30.31 -7.74
CA HIS A 789 -0.29 29.34 -8.36
C HIS A 789 0.50 28.49 -9.36
N PHE A 790 0.78 27.25 -8.97
CA PHE A 790 1.43 26.25 -9.80
C PHE A 790 0.41 25.65 -10.76
N GLN A 791 0.79 25.57 -12.02
CA GLN A 791 -0.06 25.08 -13.09
C GLN A 791 0.58 23.87 -13.78
N PRO A 792 -0.22 22.95 -14.35
CA PRO A 792 0.30 21.87 -15.16
C PRO A 792 0.89 22.40 -16.48
N THR A 793 1.68 21.56 -17.15
CA THR A 793 2.13 21.82 -18.52
C THR A 793 0.94 21.85 -19.48
N LEU A 794 1.18 22.26 -20.73
CA LEU A 794 0.18 22.26 -21.80
C LEU A 794 -0.55 20.91 -21.96
N LEU A 795 0.14 19.80 -21.71
CA LEU A 795 -0.37 18.42 -21.78
C LEU A 795 -1.06 17.95 -20.49
N GLY A 796 -1.15 18.81 -19.47
CA GLY A 796 -1.71 18.44 -18.17
C GLY A 796 -0.73 17.70 -17.24
N GLU A 797 0.55 17.62 -17.61
CA GLU A 797 1.58 16.92 -16.83
C GLU A 797 2.04 17.78 -15.65
N VAL A 798 2.41 17.12 -14.54
CA VAL A 798 2.86 17.78 -13.33
C VAL A 798 4.11 17.09 -12.80
N ASN A 799 5.21 17.84 -12.68
CA ASN A 799 6.42 17.37 -12.01
C ASN A 799 6.37 17.76 -10.51
N CYS A 800 5.84 16.88 -9.67
CA CYS A 800 5.67 17.17 -8.23
C CYS A 800 7.01 17.42 -7.49
N HIS A 801 8.14 16.90 -7.98
CA HIS A 801 9.45 17.22 -7.42
C HIS A 801 9.83 18.67 -7.73
N ALA A 802 9.68 19.11 -8.99
CA ALA A 802 9.99 20.48 -9.40
C ALA A 802 9.07 21.53 -8.75
N VAL A 803 7.77 21.22 -8.64
CA VAL A 803 6.77 22.06 -7.96
C VAL A 803 7.16 22.28 -6.50
N ARG A 804 7.41 21.19 -5.76
CA ARG A 804 7.80 21.26 -4.34
C ARG A 804 9.12 22.00 -4.16
N ARG A 805 10.12 21.71 -4.98
CA ARG A 805 11.44 22.35 -4.92
C ARG A 805 11.35 23.87 -5.07
N GLU A 806 10.54 24.37 -6.00
CA GLU A 806 10.35 25.81 -6.19
C GLU A 806 9.54 26.43 -5.04
N ALA A 807 8.44 25.77 -4.64
CA ALA A 807 7.64 26.21 -3.49
C ALA A 807 8.52 26.33 -2.24
N ASP A 808 9.38 25.35 -2.02
CA ASP A 808 10.37 25.31 -0.96
C ASP A 808 11.38 26.46 -1.06
N HIS A 809 11.90 26.72 -2.25
CA HIS A 809 12.85 27.81 -2.46
C HIS A 809 12.21 29.18 -2.18
N ILE A 810 10.98 29.40 -2.64
CA ILE A 810 10.25 30.65 -2.40
C ILE A 810 9.88 30.80 -0.92
N ALA A 811 9.47 29.72 -0.25
CA ALA A 811 9.21 29.71 1.18
C ALA A 811 10.46 30.07 2.00
N ASP A 812 11.64 29.58 1.60
CA ASP A 812 12.92 29.92 2.26
C ASP A 812 13.31 31.38 2.07
N VAL A 813 12.97 31.99 0.93
CA VAL A 813 13.22 33.41 0.66
C VAL A 813 12.28 34.31 1.48
N LEU A 814 10.97 33.99 1.52
CA LEU A 814 9.96 34.88 2.11
C LEU A 814 9.64 34.58 3.58
N GLY A 815 9.92 33.38 4.05
CA GLY A 815 9.42 32.83 5.31
C GLY A 815 8.04 32.19 5.16
N ALA A 816 7.81 31.09 5.87
CA ALA A 816 6.65 30.22 5.68
C ALA A 816 5.28 30.91 5.94
N SER A 817 5.25 31.93 6.80
CA SER A 817 4.04 32.72 7.10
C SER A 817 3.60 33.66 5.97
N ARG A 818 4.55 34.06 5.10
CA ARG A 818 4.35 35.00 3.99
C ARG A 818 4.24 34.31 2.62
N PHE A 819 4.34 32.99 2.58
CA PHE A 819 4.21 32.21 1.35
C PHE A 819 2.97 31.31 1.38
N THR A 820 2.31 31.17 0.24
CA THR A 820 1.23 30.20 0.05
C THR A 820 1.37 29.57 -1.33
N ALA A 821 1.53 28.24 -1.39
CA ALA A 821 1.51 27.52 -2.65
C ALA A 821 0.05 27.23 -3.02
N ALA A 822 -0.29 27.49 -4.28
CA ALA A 822 -1.65 27.39 -4.75
C ALA A 822 -1.78 26.46 -5.97
N ALA A 823 -2.91 25.78 -6.08
CA ALA A 823 -3.18 24.81 -7.14
C ALA A 823 -4.63 24.94 -7.65
N SER A 824 -4.86 24.72 -8.94
CA SER A 824 -6.21 24.70 -9.54
C SER A 824 -6.64 23.33 -10.04
N THR A 825 -5.75 22.32 -9.96
CA THR A 825 -6.03 20.95 -10.37
C THR A 825 -5.71 19.97 -9.24
N PRO A 826 -6.46 18.86 -9.11
CA PRO A 826 -6.14 17.82 -8.14
C PRO A 826 -4.73 17.25 -8.30
N GLN A 827 -4.21 17.19 -9.53
CA GLN A 827 -2.87 16.72 -9.86
C GLN A 827 -1.80 17.59 -9.20
N VAL A 828 -1.86 18.92 -9.37
CA VAL A 828 -0.91 19.84 -8.75
C VAL A 828 -1.10 19.89 -7.23
N LEU A 829 -2.35 19.88 -6.75
CA LEU A 829 -2.64 19.86 -5.31
C LEU A 829 -2.05 18.61 -4.63
N SER A 830 -2.10 17.46 -5.31
CA SER A 830 -1.60 16.20 -4.77
C SER A 830 -0.09 16.21 -4.49
N CYS A 831 0.68 17.08 -5.16
CA CYS A 831 2.10 17.26 -4.90
C CYS A 831 2.39 17.72 -3.47
N PHE A 832 1.43 18.34 -2.79
CA PHE A 832 1.58 18.87 -1.43
C PHE A 832 0.96 17.99 -0.33
N ALA A 833 0.33 16.86 -0.67
CA ALA A 833 -0.44 16.03 0.27
C ALA A 833 0.39 15.31 1.36
N ARG A 834 1.72 15.30 1.25
CA ARG A 834 2.66 14.65 2.19
C ARG A 834 3.86 15.53 2.53
N HIS A 835 3.75 16.84 2.34
CA HIS A 835 4.85 17.76 2.59
C HIS A 835 4.80 18.29 4.02
N GLU A 836 5.91 18.23 4.76
CA GLU A 836 5.98 18.53 6.21
C GLU A 836 6.23 20.02 6.53
N ARG A 837 6.39 20.87 5.52
CA ARG A 837 6.79 22.27 5.70
C ARG A 837 5.58 23.17 5.93
N GLN A 838 5.70 24.10 6.89
CA GLN A 838 4.58 24.90 7.41
C GLN A 838 4.31 26.19 6.59
N TYR A 839 4.16 26.09 5.26
CA TYR A 839 3.65 27.22 4.45
C TYR A 839 2.20 26.99 4.04
N GLY A 840 1.47 28.07 3.70
CA GLY A 840 0.06 27.97 3.34
C GLY A 840 -0.16 27.17 2.06
N LEU A 841 -1.26 26.42 1.99
CA LEU A 841 -1.74 25.77 0.77
C LEU A 841 -3.09 26.36 0.36
N ALA A 842 -3.28 26.69 -0.91
CA ALA A 842 -4.56 27.17 -1.44
C ALA A 842 -5.00 26.30 -2.64
N TYR A 843 -6.30 26.09 -2.78
CA TYR A 843 -6.84 25.30 -3.88
C TYR A 843 -8.02 26.00 -4.54
N PHE A 844 -8.03 26.01 -5.88
CA PHE A 844 -8.98 26.73 -6.72
C PHE A 844 -9.80 25.79 -7.62
N GLY A 845 -9.96 24.52 -7.24
CA GLY A 845 -10.70 23.55 -8.05
C GLY A 845 -12.21 23.80 -8.11
N PRO A 846 -12.88 23.33 -9.19
CA PRO A 846 -14.31 23.55 -9.43
C PRO A 846 -15.24 23.02 -8.33
N GLU A 847 -14.82 22.02 -7.57
CA GLU A 847 -15.54 21.45 -6.42
C GLU A 847 -15.79 22.43 -5.26
N HIS A 848 -15.11 23.58 -5.25
CA HIS A 848 -15.31 24.65 -4.27
C HIS A 848 -16.11 25.85 -4.82
N GLY A 849 -16.56 25.81 -6.08
CA GLY A 849 -17.34 26.86 -6.75
C GLY A 849 -16.50 28.01 -7.31
N GLU A 850 -17.05 28.76 -8.28
CA GLU A 850 -16.43 29.99 -8.80
C GLU A 850 -16.30 31.03 -7.66
N PRO A 851 -15.14 31.70 -7.49
CA PRO A 851 -14.95 32.70 -6.45
C PRO A 851 -15.86 33.91 -6.71
N GLN A 852 -17.03 33.94 -6.06
CA GLN A 852 -18.01 35.01 -6.26
C GLN A 852 -17.52 36.36 -5.72
N ALA A 853 -18.02 37.39 -6.39
CA ALA A 853 -17.79 38.81 -6.21
C ALA A 853 -17.97 39.30 -4.76
N GLU A 854 -17.18 40.33 -4.42
CA GLU A 854 -17.39 41.29 -3.33
C GLU A 854 -18.02 40.73 -2.04
N GLY A 855 -17.17 40.35 -1.09
CA GLY A 855 -17.51 40.31 0.33
C GLY A 855 -17.33 38.97 1.04
N ASP A 856 -17.21 37.86 0.31
CA ASP A 856 -17.12 36.53 0.92
C ASP A 856 -16.18 35.55 0.18
N SER A 857 -15.12 36.08 -0.46
CA SER A 857 -14.09 35.26 -1.09
C SER A 857 -13.23 34.58 -0.02
N GLN A 858 -13.74 33.51 0.60
CA GLN A 858 -12.93 32.61 1.42
C GLN A 858 -12.02 31.77 0.50
N LEU A 859 -10.99 32.42 -0.04
CA LEU A 859 -9.76 31.78 -0.49
C LEU A 859 -9.12 31.13 0.75
N ARG A 860 -9.54 29.90 1.05
CA ARG A 860 -9.22 29.23 2.31
C ARG A 860 -7.84 28.60 2.22
N ARG A 861 -6.95 28.92 3.18
CA ARG A 861 -5.76 28.10 3.41
C ARG A 861 -6.23 26.71 3.83
N MET A 862 -5.85 25.69 3.09
CA MET A 862 -6.17 24.31 3.40
C MET A 862 -5.20 23.77 4.44
N ASN A 863 -5.73 23.05 5.42
CA ASN A 863 -4.89 22.22 6.27
C ASN A 863 -4.55 20.89 5.59
N LEU A 864 -3.50 20.21 6.06
CA LEU A 864 -3.01 18.97 5.45
C LEU A 864 -4.08 17.86 5.38
N ALA A 865 -4.97 17.79 6.38
CA ALA A 865 -6.06 16.82 6.43
C ALA A 865 -7.15 17.07 5.37
N GLU A 866 -7.38 18.32 4.97
CA GLU A 866 -8.27 18.67 3.85
C GLU A 866 -7.64 18.27 2.51
N VAL A 867 -6.35 18.52 2.33
CA VAL A 867 -5.59 18.13 1.13
C VAL A 867 -5.58 16.60 0.96
N GLN A 868 -5.37 15.85 2.05
CA GLN A 868 -5.41 14.39 2.05
C GLN A 868 -6.81 13.86 1.69
N ARG A 869 -7.87 14.42 2.28
CA ARG A 869 -9.26 14.05 1.96
C ARG A 869 -9.64 14.35 0.51
N LEU A 870 -9.17 15.46 -0.06
CA LEU A 870 -9.39 15.81 -1.47
C LEU A 870 -8.63 14.86 -2.40
N ARG A 871 -7.40 14.48 -2.04
CA ARG A 871 -6.62 13.47 -2.77
C ARG A 871 -7.29 12.09 -2.77
N GLU A 872 -7.80 11.64 -1.64
CA GLU A 872 -8.53 10.36 -1.52
C GLU A 872 -9.82 10.38 -2.34
N ARG A 873 -10.57 11.49 -2.30
CA ARG A 873 -11.73 11.69 -3.18
C ARG A 873 -11.38 11.68 -4.66
N ALA A 874 -10.24 12.26 -5.05
CA ALA A 874 -9.74 12.24 -6.43
C ALA A 874 -9.26 10.84 -6.87
N ARG A 875 -8.87 9.95 -5.94
CA ARG A 875 -8.42 8.57 -6.21
C ARG A 875 -9.56 7.53 -6.23
N GLY A 876 -10.70 7.80 -5.60
CA GLY A 876 -11.83 6.86 -5.57
C GLY A 876 -12.63 6.81 -6.87
N VAL A 877 -13.31 5.68 -7.11
CA VAL A 877 -14.24 5.43 -8.25
C VAL A 877 -15.47 6.40 -8.28
N GLY A 878 -15.50 7.39 -7.38
CA GLY A 878 -16.55 8.40 -7.22
C GLY A 878 -16.13 9.82 -7.61
N TYR A 879 -14.91 10.08 -8.09
CA TYR A 879 -14.58 11.38 -8.67
C TYR A 879 -15.32 11.57 -10.00
N ARG A 880 -16.55 12.08 -9.91
CA ARG A 880 -17.13 12.87 -10.98
C ARG A 880 -16.56 14.28 -10.77
N PRO A 881 -15.68 14.79 -11.66
CA PRO A 881 -15.55 16.24 -11.73
C PRO A 881 -16.99 16.76 -11.83
N GLN A 882 -17.34 17.84 -11.14
CA GLN A 882 -18.53 18.57 -11.58
C GLN A 882 -18.29 18.82 -13.06
N ALA A 883 -19.03 18.09 -13.90
CA ALA A 883 -18.74 18.01 -15.31
C ALA A 883 -19.03 19.40 -15.87
N LEU A 884 -17.99 20.22 -15.99
CA LEU A 884 -18.01 21.33 -16.92
C LEU A 884 -18.15 20.65 -18.28
N SER A 885 -19.38 20.51 -18.76
CA SER A 885 -19.62 20.06 -20.12
C SER A 885 -19.62 21.31 -20.99
N LEU A 886 -18.58 21.48 -21.80
CA LEU A 886 -18.65 22.37 -22.95
C LEU A 886 -19.73 21.81 -23.89
N SER A 887 -20.79 22.57 -24.14
CA SER A 887 -21.84 22.15 -25.06
C SER A 887 -21.36 22.32 -26.51
N GLY A 888 -21.76 21.41 -27.41
CA GLY A 888 -21.47 21.53 -28.83
C GLY A 888 -21.90 22.89 -29.42
N ALA A 889 -23.02 23.46 -28.95
CA ALA A 889 -23.49 24.78 -29.37
C ALA A 889 -22.55 25.93 -28.97
N ALA A 890 -21.83 25.81 -27.85
CA ALA A 890 -20.85 26.81 -27.43
C ALA A 890 -19.56 26.75 -28.28
N LEU A 891 -19.18 25.54 -28.73
CA LEU A 891 -18.07 25.32 -29.66
C LEU A 891 -18.42 25.77 -31.09
N GLU A 892 -19.64 25.54 -31.55
CA GLU A 892 -20.14 26.06 -32.84
C GLU A 892 -20.10 27.60 -32.91
N GLY A 893 -20.32 28.28 -31.78
CA GLY A 893 -20.26 29.75 -31.69
C GLY A 893 -18.88 30.35 -31.96
N ILE A 894 -17.80 29.61 -31.72
CA ILE A 894 -16.40 30.05 -31.95
C ILE A 894 -15.82 29.53 -33.27
N GLN A 895 -16.55 28.66 -33.99
CA GLN A 895 -16.14 28.06 -35.27
C GLN A 895 -15.78 29.12 -36.33
N GLY A 896 -16.49 30.26 -36.36
CA GLY A 896 -16.23 31.34 -37.31
C GLY A 896 -14.95 32.16 -37.05
N VAL A 897 -14.29 31.93 -35.91
CA VAL A 897 -13.09 32.65 -35.47
C VAL A 897 -11.83 31.82 -35.68
N LEU A 898 -11.96 30.48 -35.66
CA LEU A 898 -10.91 29.47 -35.69
C LEU A 898 -10.51 29.07 -37.12
N ALA A 899 -9.21 28.94 -37.38
CA ALA A 899 -8.63 28.36 -38.57
C ALA A 899 -7.87 27.05 -38.26
N ASN A 900 -7.64 26.22 -39.27
CA ASN A 900 -6.83 25.00 -39.11
C ASN A 900 -5.45 25.35 -38.52
N GLY A 901 -5.06 24.65 -37.46
CA GLY A 901 -3.80 24.82 -36.74
C GLY A 901 -3.85 25.78 -35.54
N ASP A 902 -4.97 26.48 -35.31
CA ASP A 902 -5.11 27.37 -34.15
C ASP A 902 -5.16 26.58 -32.83
N TRP A 903 -4.68 27.20 -31.75
CA TRP A 903 -4.78 26.62 -30.40
C TRP A 903 -6.18 26.81 -29.82
N LEU A 904 -6.74 25.72 -29.30
CA LEU A 904 -7.93 25.66 -28.46
C LEU A 904 -7.49 25.24 -27.06
N VAL A 905 -7.15 26.24 -26.23
CA VAL A 905 -6.80 25.98 -24.82
C VAL A 905 -8.04 26.18 -23.97
N VAL A 906 -8.49 25.13 -23.28
CA VAL A 906 -9.74 25.11 -22.50
C VAL A 906 -9.50 25.12 -20.99
N HIS A 907 -10.47 25.66 -20.28
CA HIS A 907 -10.43 25.82 -18.83
C HIS A 907 -10.80 24.52 -18.09
N HIS A 908 -9.86 23.95 -17.34
CA HIS A 908 -9.96 22.61 -16.71
C HIS A 908 -10.21 21.45 -17.70
N SER A 909 -9.97 20.20 -17.26
CA SER A 909 -10.25 19.04 -18.12
C SER A 909 -11.76 18.78 -18.20
N HIS A 910 -12.31 18.84 -19.41
CA HIS A 910 -13.71 18.53 -19.68
C HIS A 910 -13.87 17.02 -19.92
N THR A 911 -14.89 16.40 -19.33
CA THR A 911 -15.12 14.94 -19.44
C THR A 911 -15.86 14.52 -20.71
N ASN A 912 -16.27 15.48 -21.54
CA ASN A 912 -17.01 15.21 -22.77
C ASN A 912 -16.05 15.16 -23.97
N THR A 913 -16.21 14.14 -24.82
CA THR A 913 -15.47 13.97 -26.07
C THR A 913 -15.74 15.07 -27.08
N ASP A 914 -16.78 15.90 -26.89
CA ASP A 914 -17.15 16.98 -27.81
C ASP A 914 -16.00 17.97 -28.06
N VAL A 915 -15.17 18.30 -27.07
CA VAL A 915 -14.05 19.24 -27.25
C VAL A 915 -12.92 18.62 -28.06
N SER A 916 -12.53 17.37 -27.76
CA SER A 916 -11.51 16.68 -28.56
C SER A 916 -12.02 16.32 -29.96
N THR A 917 -13.32 16.04 -30.10
CA THR A 917 -13.97 15.80 -31.39
C THR A 917 -14.02 17.09 -32.19
N PHE A 918 -14.36 18.22 -31.57
CA PHE A 918 -14.37 19.53 -32.21
C PHE A 918 -12.96 19.96 -32.64
N SER A 919 -11.94 19.77 -31.78
CA SER A 919 -10.56 20.07 -32.14
C SER A 919 -10.06 19.18 -33.29
N GLN A 920 -10.36 17.88 -33.27
CA GLN A 920 -9.97 16.96 -34.35
C GLN A 920 -10.72 17.25 -35.66
N THR A 921 -12.01 17.59 -35.59
CA THR A 921 -12.83 17.89 -36.79
C THR A 921 -12.46 19.21 -37.46
N HIS A 922 -11.91 20.16 -36.70
CA HIS A 922 -11.47 21.48 -37.19
C HIS A 922 -9.94 21.63 -37.28
N ASP A 923 -9.19 20.54 -37.09
CA ASP A 923 -7.72 20.51 -37.17
C ASP A 923 -7.03 21.51 -36.22
N LEU A 924 -7.54 21.62 -34.98
CA LEU A 924 -7.07 22.56 -33.95
C LEU A 924 -6.11 21.88 -32.96
N ARG A 925 -5.12 22.62 -32.46
CA ARG A 925 -4.21 22.17 -31.39
C ARG A 925 -4.89 22.32 -30.03
N TYR A 926 -4.78 21.35 -29.12
CA TYR A 926 -5.55 21.32 -27.87
C TYR A 926 -4.67 21.41 -26.62
N GLY A 927 -5.11 22.18 -25.61
CA GLY A 927 -4.43 22.30 -24.31
C GLY A 927 -5.39 22.63 -23.17
N VAL A 928 -4.94 22.52 -21.92
CA VAL A 928 -5.76 22.79 -20.72
C VAL A 928 -5.04 23.77 -19.77
N PHE A 929 -5.76 24.73 -19.17
CA PHE A 929 -5.19 25.67 -18.19
C PHE A 929 -6.17 26.09 -17.06
N GLY A 930 -5.66 26.76 -16.02
CA GLY A 930 -6.37 27.12 -14.77
C GLY A 930 -6.87 28.59 -14.67
N ALA A 931 -7.84 28.81 -13.77
CA ALA A 931 -8.84 29.89 -13.74
C ALA A 931 -8.41 31.38 -13.70
N ARG A 932 -9.41 32.25 -14.02
CA ARG A 932 -9.54 33.69 -13.72
C ARG A 932 -10.65 33.91 -12.67
N GLN A 933 -10.66 35.07 -12.01
CA GLN A 933 -11.88 35.68 -11.47
C GLN A 933 -12.67 36.34 -12.63
N LEU A 934 -13.94 35.96 -12.83
CA LEU A 934 -14.85 36.67 -13.75
C LEU A 934 -15.75 37.63 -12.96
N PRO A 935 -15.96 38.88 -13.42
CA PRO A 935 -16.95 39.77 -12.82
C PRO A 935 -18.37 39.25 -13.06
N ALA A 936 -19.19 39.25 -12.01
CA ALA A 936 -20.49 38.58 -11.90
C ALA A 936 -21.65 39.12 -12.80
N ASN A 937 -21.38 39.79 -13.91
CA ASN A 937 -22.43 40.45 -14.71
C ASN A 937 -22.76 39.82 -16.07
N SER A 938 -22.22 38.66 -16.42
CA SER A 938 -22.63 37.94 -17.64
C SER A 938 -23.30 36.61 -17.29
N ALA A 939 -24.62 36.64 -17.17
CA ALA A 939 -25.45 35.43 -17.23
C ALA A 939 -25.36 34.83 -18.65
N GLY A 940 -24.37 33.97 -18.85
CA GLY A 940 -24.13 33.20 -20.06
C GLY A 940 -22.82 32.47 -19.90
N GLN A 941 -22.80 31.15 -20.14
CA GLN A 941 -21.61 30.30 -20.04
C GLN A 941 -20.42 30.94 -20.79
N THR A 942 -19.53 31.60 -20.05
CA THR A 942 -18.33 32.20 -20.62
C THR A 942 -17.28 31.12 -20.80
N LEU A 943 -17.05 30.73 -22.05
CA LEU A 943 -15.84 30.04 -22.50
C LEU A 943 -14.63 30.92 -22.15
N ASP A 944 -13.74 30.48 -21.26
CA ASP A 944 -12.34 30.93 -21.29
C ASP A 944 -11.63 30.01 -22.29
N VAL A 945 -11.73 30.35 -23.57
CA VAL A 945 -11.01 29.68 -24.65
C VAL A 945 -9.98 30.67 -25.18
N ILE A 946 -8.71 30.33 -25.02
CA ILE A 946 -7.64 31.06 -25.70
C ILE A 946 -7.62 30.50 -27.12
N VAL A 947 -8.14 31.30 -28.06
CA VAL A 947 -8.03 31.09 -29.49
C VAL A 947 -6.87 31.95 -29.97
N THR A 948 -5.79 31.34 -30.45
CA THR A 948 -4.68 32.11 -31.01
C THR A 948 -4.82 32.16 -32.52
N ARG A 949 -5.18 33.32 -33.07
CA ARG A 949 -5.17 33.55 -34.51
C ARG A 949 -3.77 34.00 -34.94
N ASN A 950 -3.43 33.80 -36.21
CA ASN A 950 -2.31 34.50 -36.85
C ASN A 950 -2.46 36.04 -36.70
N HIS A 951 -1.92 36.59 -35.61
CA HIS A 951 -1.76 38.03 -35.30
C HIS A 951 -2.98 38.88 -34.86
N GLU A 952 -4.12 38.31 -34.46
CA GLU A 952 -5.23 39.08 -33.83
C GLU A 952 -6.02 38.28 -32.78
#